data_AF-A0A812KHC2-F1
#
_entry.id   AF-A0A812KHC2-F1
#
_cell.length_a   1.000
_cell.length_b   1.000
_cell.length_c   1.000
_cell.angle_alpha   90.00
_cell.angle_beta   90.00
_cell.angle_gamma   90.00
#
_symmetry.space_group_name_H-M   'P 1'
#
loop_
_entity.id
_entity.type
_entity.pdbx_description
1 polymer ?
#
loop_
_entity_poly.entity_id
_entity_poly.type
_entity_poly.pdbx_seq_one_letter_code
_entity_poly.pdbx_strand_id
1 'polypeptide(L)'
;MVASSFTSTMRAAVCWTSLAMLRECGATCTPSGSTLCMKVNIFAGEAGYYEFAGYTGPSPDIEVRIGQTYTFDQTDPSNWYHAVGFAYYPDGAHGETWGADERDEVEGMGELLYKINGAATTCPDAGDTGLDCYEPEFFYPRGDWMAKNYTAELTITQAMADRSHGGVIYYFCHIHSKMSGRIIIRNADGSNVTQANGQPLTSPQELSLDSVPTMDAFDTKCGTTGASAYADGGQMECATKFLPGTHDTDFEECMQAIDCMMNKEMRVVGFDSHQSPIVTFMQQMIPHHANAVNMAKIVLKHAPAEVAAVEDLEDIMWSMVNTQNFQIHAMRNYLASHTSYGQTTHDGVPLMATSVGEHCDSTLDVDVVIAPQSPSSSPTAAVTGCTPSETMLCMKVNLLAGETGYYEFAGYTGPSPDIEVRIGQTYTFDQTDPSNWYHAVGFAYYPDGAHGETWGADERDEVEGMGELLYKINGAATTCPDAGDTGLDCYEPEFFYPRGDWIAKNYTAELTITQAMADRSHGGVIYYFCHIHSKMSGRIIIRNADGSNVTQANGQPLTTPQELPLYAPATLSGVDQACGTFDVAPFAGGGARQCNERFLCGNLDTTFEKCMQAIDCKMKEEMLSYTTMDSQNKVAVFMQQMIPHHANAVNMAKIVLAHVDAAAIDSAIEEGGFSDMLSDIINGQNFQIHQFRNHLASIGMLPATTMTTTTTTTTAVEEFPTSGQQRF
;
A
#
# COMPACT_ATOMS: atom_id res chain seq x y z
N MET A 1 26.01 -24.74 -43.12
CA MET A 1 27.15 -24.04 -43.77
C MET A 1 26.69 -22.59 -43.89
N VAL A 2 27.23 -21.58 -43.23
CA VAL A 2 28.60 -21.29 -42.78
C VAL A 2 28.51 -20.57 -41.44
N ALA A 3 29.38 -20.95 -40.52
CA ALA A 3 29.63 -20.26 -39.26
C ALA A 3 30.66 -19.14 -39.47
N SER A 4 30.53 -18.02 -38.76
CA SER A 4 31.70 -17.22 -38.38
C SER A 4 31.46 -16.53 -37.04
N SER A 5 32.31 -16.93 -36.10
CA SER A 5 32.53 -16.48 -34.74
C SER A 5 33.06 -15.04 -34.63
N PHE A 6 32.62 -14.30 -33.61
CA PHE A 6 33.44 -13.29 -32.91
C PHE A 6 33.23 -13.39 -31.40
N THR A 7 34.33 -13.28 -30.67
CA THR A 7 34.53 -13.50 -29.25
C THR A 7 34.55 -12.20 -28.44
N SER A 8 33.91 -12.23 -27.27
CA SER A 8 34.28 -11.65 -25.96
C SER A 8 34.24 -10.12 -25.68
N THR A 9 33.75 -9.83 -24.46
CA THR A 9 33.92 -8.67 -23.57
C THR A 9 33.15 -7.36 -23.82
N MET A 10 31.97 -7.24 -23.19
CA MET A 10 31.64 -6.18 -22.21
C MET A 10 30.35 -6.56 -21.48
N ARG A 11 30.40 -6.67 -20.14
CA ARG A 11 29.22 -6.77 -19.27
C ARG A 11 28.64 -5.35 -19.15
N ALA A 12 27.56 -5.07 -19.88
CA ALA A 12 26.61 -4.06 -19.48
C ALA A 12 25.46 -4.80 -18.78
N ALA A 13 25.14 -4.40 -17.55
CA ALA A 13 23.93 -4.86 -16.88
C ALA A 13 22.74 -4.29 -17.65
N VAL A 14 21.99 -5.17 -18.31
CA VAL A 14 20.69 -4.84 -18.91
C VAL A 14 19.67 -5.06 -17.79
N CYS A 15 19.10 -3.97 -17.28
CA CYS A 15 17.88 -4.06 -16.49
C CYS A 15 16.75 -4.46 -17.46
N TRP A 16 15.95 -5.44 -17.06
CA TRP A 16 14.96 -6.08 -17.93
C TRP A 16 13.76 -5.15 -18.08
N THR A 17 13.42 -4.79 -19.31
CA THR A 17 12.32 -3.86 -19.62
C THR A 17 11.07 -4.64 -20.03
N SER A 18 9.97 -4.42 -19.30
CA SER A 18 8.63 -4.40 -19.88
C SER A 18 8.58 -3.32 -20.97
N LEU A 19 7.70 -3.50 -21.96
CA LEU A 19 7.82 -2.93 -23.29
C LEU A 19 7.40 -1.45 -23.41
N ALA A 20 7.97 -0.54 -22.62
CA ALA A 20 8.08 0.89 -22.94
C ALA A 20 8.94 1.59 -21.88
N MET A 21 10.25 1.71 -22.15
CA MET A 21 11.19 2.74 -21.67
C MET A 21 12.59 2.13 -21.66
N LEU A 22 13.36 2.36 -22.73
CA LEU A 22 14.82 2.35 -22.65
C LEU A 22 15.23 3.58 -21.81
N ARG A 23 15.01 3.54 -20.49
CA ARG A 23 15.54 4.55 -19.57
C ARG A 23 16.97 4.18 -19.20
N GLU A 24 17.88 5.17 -19.29
CA GLU A 24 19.23 5.03 -18.76
C GLU A 24 19.12 4.73 -17.26
N CYS A 25 19.52 3.53 -16.83
CA CYS A 25 19.73 3.27 -15.41
C CYS A 25 20.67 4.35 -14.87
N GLY A 26 20.30 4.98 -13.75
CA GLY A 26 21.19 5.87 -13.01
C GLY A 26 22.57 5.26 -12.88
N ALA A 27 23.61 6.09 -12.92
CA ALA A 27 24.98 5.62 -12.83
C ALA A 27 25.15 4.80 -11.54
N THR A 28 25.53 3.52 -11.67
CA THR A 28 25.75 2.65 -10.51
C THR A 28 26.82 3.26 -9.61
N CYS A 29 26.51 3.42 -8.31
CA CYS A 29 27.47 3.95 -7.36
C CYS A 29 28.80 3.17 -7.41
N THR A 30 29.91 3.92 -7.41
CA THR A 30 31.26 3.36 -7.38
C THR A 30 31.92 3.73 -6.05
N PRO A 31 32.20 2.76 -5.15
CA PRO A 31 32.74 3.07 -3.84
C PRO A 31 34.15 3.66 -3.96
N SER A 32 34.45 4.66 -3.13
CA SER A 32 35.75 5.33 -3.07
C SER A 32 36.10 5.66 -1.61
N GLY A 33 37.28 6.23 -1.37
CA GLY A 33 37.67 6.65 -0.02
C GLY A 33 36.76 7.74 0.59
N SER A 34 35.94 8.40 -0.24
CA SER A 34 35.00 9.45 0.16
C SER A 34 33.58 9.21 -0.36
N THR A 35 33.30 8.06 -0.99
CA THR A 35 31.97 7.71 -1.54
C THR A 35 31.54 6.37 -0.97
N LEU A 36 30.46 6.41 -0.20
CA LEU A 36 29.87 5.31 0.53
C LEU A 36 28.59 4.89 -0.20
N CYS A 37 28.64 3.79 -0.95
CA CYS A 37 27.47 3.26 -1.65
C CYS A 37 26.57 2.52 -0.67
N MET A 38 25.37 3.04 -0.44
CA MET A 38 24.37 2.50 0.48
C MET A 38 23.39 1.60 -0.25
N LYS A 39 22.95 0.55 0.43
CA LYS A 39 21.78 -0.26 0.06
C LYS A 39 21.10 -0.74 1.33
N VAL A 40 19.87 -1.22 1.24
CA VAL A 40 19.14 -1.81 2.38
C VAL A 40 19.05 -3.32 2.20
N ASN A 41 19.43 -4.05 3.24
CA ASN A 41 19.17 -5.47 3.35
C ASN A 41 17.86 -5.70 4.11
N ILE A 42 16.77 -5.90 3.36
CA ILE A 42 15.43 -6.14 3.91
C ILE A 42 15.33 -7.41 4.76
N PHE A 43 16.29 -8.32 4.68
CA PHE A 43 16.32 -9.57 5.46
C PHE A 43 17.08 -9.44 6.78
N ALA A 44 17.70 -8.29 7.06
CA ALA A 44 18.48 -8.07 8.28
C ALA A 44 17.65 -7.65 9.51
N GLY A 45 16.32 -7.66 9.40
CA GLY A 45 15.38 -7.30 10.47
C GLY A 45 14.01 -6.95 9.91
N GLU A 46 13.15 -6.35 10.74
CA GLU A 46 11.76 -6.03 10.39
C GLU A 46 11.66 -5.00 9.24
N ALA A 47 12.31 -3.84 9.38
CA ALA A 47 12.43 -2.84 8.30
C ALA A 47 13.70 -3.01 7.44
N GLY A 48 14.58 -3.94 7.82
CA GLY A 48 15.91 -4.11 7.21
C GLY A 48 16.97 -3.20 7.85
N TYR A 49 18.20 -3.25 7.33
CA TYR A 49 19.31 -2.40 7.77
C TYR A 49 20.18 -1.98 6.60
N TYR A 50 20.85 -0.83 6.73
CA TYR A 50 21.81 -0.37 5.73
C TYR A 50 23.01 -1.30 5.61
N GLU A 51 23.47 -1.51 4.39
CA GLU A 51 24.75 -2.12 4.06
C GLU A 51 25.54 -1.16 3.19
N PHE A 52 26.87 -1.21 3.31
CA PHE A 52 27.78 -0.36 2.56
C PHE A 52 28.74 -1.20 1.73
N ALA A 53 28.93 -0.82 0.46
CA ALA A 53 29.91 -1.49 -0.39
C ALA A 53 31.33 -1.42 0.24
N GLY A 54 31.97 -2.58 0.42
CA GLY A 54 33.28 -2.68 1.05
C GLY A 54 33.26 -2.92 2.56
N TYR A 55 32.08 -2.91 3.19
CA TYR A 55 31.88 -3.24 4.60
C TYR A 55 31.21 -4.62 4.75
N THR A 56 31.31 -5.22 5.94
CA THR A 56 30.70 -6.53 6.23
C THR A 56 29.55 -6.38 7.20
N GLY A 57 28.40 -6.92 6.81
CA GLY A 57 27.22 -7.01 7.66
C GLY A 57 26.34 -5.75 7.64
N PRO A 58 25.15 -5.87 8.26
CA PRO A 58 24.19 -4.78 8.42
C PRO A 58 24.66 -3.73 9.42
N SER A 59 24.31 -2.47 9.16
CA SER A 59 24.68 -1.27 9.91
C SER A 59 26.13 -1.26 10.41
N PRO A 60 27.12 -1.38 9.52
CA PRO A 60 28.53 -1.45 9.91
C PRO A 60 29.03 -0.13 10.50
N ASP A 61 30.08 -0.19 11.32
CA ASP A 61 30.77 1.01 11.78
C ASP A 61 31.52 1.67 10.61
N ILE A 62 31.32 2.97 10.43
CA ILE A 62 31.98 3.78 9.40
C ILE A 62 33.02 4.69 10.08
N GLU A 63 34.29 4.53 9.76
CA GLU A 63 35.34 5.46 10.22
C GLU A 63 35.48 6.64 9.27
N VAL A 64 35.41 7.86 9.81
CA VAL A 64 35.54 9.12 9.07
C VAL A 64 36.59 10.03 9.70
N ARG A 65 37.02 11.07 8.98
CA ARG A 65 38.12 11.97 9.40
C ARG A 65 37.72 13.43 9.33
N ILE A 66 38.08 14.19 10.37
CA ILE A 66 37.92 15.64 10.41
C ILE A 66 38.60 16.29 9.20
N GLY A 67 37.88 17.21 8.56
CA GLY A 67 38.31 17.95 7.37
C GLY A 67 38.08 17.21 6.05
N GLN A 68 37.39 16.07 6.06
CA GLN A 68 36.98 15.35 4.86
C GLN A 68 35.46 15.42 4.68
N THR A 69 35.01 15.34 3.43
CA THR A 69 33.60 15.22 3.05
C THR A 69 33.37 13.81 2.51
N TYR A 70 32.30 13.16 2.97
CA TYR A 70 31.89 11.84 2.54
C TYR A 70 30.52 11.94 1.87
N THR A 71 30.39 11.33 0.70
CA THR A 71 29.13 11.21 -0.03
C THR A 71 28.50 9.86 0.28
N PHE A 72 27.32 9.89 0.89
CA PHE A 72 26.45 8.75 1.10
C PHE A 72 25.52 8.67 -0.11
N ASP A 73 25.73 7.67 -0.95
CA ASP A 73 25.03 7.49 -2.21
C ASP A 73 23.90 6.48 -2.01
N GLN A 74 22.65 6.92 -2.21
CA GLN A 74 21.44 6.14 -2.01
C GLN A 74 20.80 5.69 -3.35
N THR A 75 21.56 5.68 -4.45
CA THR A 75 21.05 5.31 -5.79
C THR A 75 20.66 3.84 -5.92
N ASP A 76 21.05 2.96 -4.99
CA ASP A 76 20.61 1.57 -5.03
C ASP A 76 19.09 1.49 -4.82
N PRO A 77 18.35 0.75 -5.68
CA PRO A 77 16.88 0.65 -5.63
C PRO A 77 16.29 0.20 -4.28
N SER A 78 17.09 -0.44 -3.43
CA SER A 78 16.64 -0.86 -2.09
C SER A 78 16.56 0.29 -1.09
N ASN A 79 17.13 1.47 -1.36
CA ASN A 79 17.02 2.63 -0.46
C ASN A 79 15.68 3.38 -0.58
N TRP A 80 14.78 3.01 -1.50
CA TRP A 80 13.44 3.59 -1.55
C TRP A 80 12.75 3.44 -0.19
N TYR A 81 12.09 4.49 0.33
CA TYR A 81 11.61 4.62 1.72
C TYR A 81 12.67 4.67 2.83
N HIS A 82 13.97 4.71 2.50
CA HIS A 82 15.04 4.72 3.47
C HIS A 82 15.96 5.92 3.29
N ALA A 83 15.45 7.15 3.43
CA ALA A 83 16.29 8.34 3.43
C ALA A 83 17.29 8.30 4.60
N VAL A 84 18.59 8.54 4.34
CA VAL A 84 19.62 8.54 5.39
C VAL A 84 19.60 9.86 6.16
N GLY A 85 19.55 9.79 7.48
CA GLY A 85 19.73 10.91 8.40
C GLY A 85 21.03 10.80 9.20
N PHE A 86 21.46 11.89 9.85
CA PHE A 86 22.65 11.93 10.69
C PHE A 86 22.38 12.66 12.01
N ALA A 87 22.66 12.04 13.14
CA ALA A 87 22.34 12.61 14.46
C ALA A 87 23.43 12.39 15.51
N TYR A 88 23.42 13.23 16.54
CA TYR A 88 24.32 13.10 17.70
C TYR A 88 23.84 12.04 18.70
N TYR A 89 22.59 11.59 18.55
CA TYR A 89 21.95 10.52 19.32
C TYR A 89 21.50 9.41 18.36
N PRO A 90 21.44 8.14 18.82
CA PRO A 90 20.82 7.06 18.05
C PRO A 90 19.40 7.42 17.63
N ASP A 91 18.99 6.99 16.44
CA ASP A 91 17.65 7.14 15.87
C ASP A 91 17.14 8.58 15.62
N GLY A 92 17.89 9.63 15.99
CA GLY A 92 17.64 11.02 15.56
C GLY A 92 16.17 11.46 15.66
N ALA A 93 15.55 11.72 14.50
CA ALA A 93 14.13 12.05 14.29
C ALA A 93 13.13 11.13 15.02
N HIS A 94 13.50 9.90 15.37
CA HIS A 94 12.57 8.96 16.01
C HIS A 94 12.66 8.93 17.54
N GLY A 95 13.62 9.65 18.11
CA GLY A 95 13.88 9.59 19.54
C GLY A 95 14.56 8.30 20.01
N GLU A 96 14.94 8.26 21.29
CA GLU A 96 15.65 7.10 21.86
C GLU A 96 14.71 5.89 22.10
N THR A 97 13.41 6.16 22.28
CA THR A 97 12.36 5.14 22.46
C THR A 97 11.17 5.45 21.56
N TRP A 98 10.32 4.45 21.28
CA TRP A 98 9.08 4.66 20.53
C TRP A 98 8.27 5.85 21.08
N GLY A 99 7.84 6.74 20.19
CA GLY A 99 7.04 7.93 20.50
C GLY A 99 7.75 8.98 21.37
N ALA A 100 9.07 8.91 21.52
CA ALA A 100 9.84 9.97 22.18
C ALA A 100 10.09 11.14 21.23
N ASP A 101 10.34 12.32 21.82
CA ASP A 101 10.72 13.51 21.07
C ASP A 101 12.00 13.29 20.26
N GLU A 102 12.07 13.95 19.11
CA GLU A 102 13.23 14.01 18.22
C GLU A 102 14.50 14.46 18.98
N ARG A 103 15.66 14.02 18.50
CA ARG A 103 16.97 14.31 19.11
C ARG A 103 17.86 15.08 18.15
N ASP A 104 18.80 15.84 18.72
CA ASP A 104 19.72 16.70 17.97
C ASP A 104 20.32 16.02 16.73
N GLU A 105 19.94 16.53 15.56
CA GLU A 105 20.45 16.12 14.26
C GLU A 105 21.65 16.97 13.81
N VAL A 106 22.33 16.49 12.77
CA VAL A 106 23.37 17.24 12.08
C VAL A 106 22.70 18.17 11.06
N GLU A 107 22.40 19.39 11.50
CA GLU A 107 21.75 20.40 10.65
C GLU A 107 22.63 21.62 10.36
N GLY A 108 23.89 21.58 10.79
CA GLY A 108 24.79 22.71 10.65
C GLY A 108 25.04 23.07 9.18
N MET A 109 24.79 24.34 8.81
CA MET A 109 25.11 24.84 7.47
C MET A 109 26.58 24.55 7.11
N GLY A 110 26.78 23.80 6.03
CA GLY A 110 28.10 23.37 5.54
C GLY A 110 28.65 22.09 6.18
N GLU A 111 27.94 21.49 7.15
CA GLU A 111 28.23 20.16 7.70
C GLU A 111 27.48 19.06 6.94
N LEU A 112 26.27 19.33 6.47
CA LEU A 112 25.44 18.37 5.74
C LEU A 112 24.76 19.06 4.55
N LEU A 113 24.68 18.36 3.42
CA LEU A 113 23.97 18.81 2.23
C LEU A 113 23.32 17.62 1.50
N TYR A 114 22.00 17.66 1.36
CA TYR A 114 21.25 16.71 0.55
C TYR A 114 21.16 17.15 -0.91
N LYS A 115 21.24 16.19 -1.83
CA LYS A 115 21.22 16.45 -3.27
C LYS A 115 20.35 15.46 -4.02
N ILE A 116 19.66 15.99 -5.02
CA ILE A 116 18.93 15.22 -6.03
C ILE A 116 19.57 15.53 -7.39
N ASN A 117 19.96 14.50 -8.13
CA ASN A 117 20.64 14.62 -9.41
C ASN A 117 21.91 15.50 -9.36
N GLY A 118 22.62 15.45 -8.22
CA GLY A 118 23.84 16.21 -7.97
C GLY A 118 23.63 17.71 -7.67
N ALA A 119 22.39 18.19 -7.68
CA ALA A 119 22.05 19.55 -7.26
C ALA A 119 21.58 19.56 -5.80
N ALA A 120 21.95 20.59 -5.04
CA ALA A 120 21.37 20.83 -3.72
C ALA A 120 19.85 20.92 -3.85
N THR A 121 19.13 20.29 -2.92
CA THR A 121 17.67 20.31 -2.92
C THR A 121 17.14 21.71 -2.58
N THR A 122 16.01 22.08 -3.19
CA THR A 122 15.40 23.41 -3.00
C THR A 122 13.89 23.28 -2.99
N CYS A 123 13.28 23.70 -1.89
CA CYS A 123 11.84 23.85 -1.69
C CYS A 123 11.62 24.95 -0.63
N PRO A 124 10.38 25.44 -0.41
CA PRO A 124 10.11 26.50 0.57
C PRO A 124 10.69 26.22 1.96
N ASP A 125 10.71 24.95 2.35
CA ASP A 125 11.10 24.51 3.68
C ASP A 125 12.49 23.83 3.71
N ALA A 126 13.34 24.05 2.71
CA ALA A 126 14.63 23.33 2.58
C ALA A 126 15.57 23.38 3.80
N GLY A 127 15.37 24.31 4.73
CA GLY A 127 16.27 24.52 5.85
C GLY A 127 17.72 24.78 5.41
N ASP A 128 18.67 24.47 6.31
CA ASP A 128 20.11 24.64 6.04
C ASP A 128 20.72 23.45 5.28
N THR A 129 20.08 22.27 5.33
CA THR A 129 20.62 21.00 4.78
C THR A 129 19.95 20.56 3.49
N GLY A 130 18.70 20.96 3.25
CA GLY A 130 17.86 20.46 2.16
C GLY A 130 17.05 19.19 2.47
N LEU A 131 17.06 18.71 3.72
CA LEU A 131 16.43 17.44 4.12
C LEU A 131 14.91 17.43 3.87
N ASP A 132 14.21 18.51 4.23
CA ASP A 132 12.75 18.63 4.11
C ASP A 132 12.27 18.64 2.64
N CYS A 133 13.18 18.76 1.67
CA CYS A 133 12.90 18.56 0.26
C CYS A 133 13.36 17.20 -0.27
N TYR A 134 14.24 16.53 0.47
CA TYR A 134 14.88 15.27 0.10
C TYR A 134 14.08 14.08 0.62
N GLU A 135 13.64 14.11 1.87
CA GLU A 135 12.89 13.01 2.49
C GLU A 135 11.53 12.77 1.84
N PRO A 136 10.68 13.80 1.57
CA PRO A 136 9.34 13.56 1.00
C PRO A 136 9.37 12.80 -0.33
N GLU A 137 10.45 12.93 -1.09
CA GLU A 137 10.66 12.23 -2.35
C GLU A 137 10.71 10.70 -2.19
N PHE A 138 11.05 10.19 -1.01
CA PHE A 138 11.09 8.75 -0.73
C PHE A 138 9.70 8.13 -0.56
N PHE A 139 8.65 8.93 -0.46
CA PHE A 139 7.25 8.49 -0.45
C PHE A 139 6.61 8.46 -1.84
N TYR A 140 7.28 8.99 -2.87
CA TYR A 140 6.81 8.90 -4.25
C TYR A 140 6.88 7.44 -4.75
N PRO A 141 6.09 7.07 -5.78
CA PRO A 141 6.15 5.75 -6.39
C PRO A 141 7.59 5.33 -6.70
N ARG A 142 7.91 4.06 -6.43
CA ARG A 142 9.28 3.53 -6.51
C ARG A 142 9.95 3.82 -7.86
N GLY A 143 9.22 3.67 -8.97
CA GLY A 143 9.72 3.97 -10.32
C GLY A 143 10.11 5.44 -10.52
N ASP A 144 9.35 6.38 -9.95
CA ASP A 144 9.64 7.82 -10.03
C ASP A 144 10.82 8.23 -9.15
N TRP A 145 10.90 7.64 -7.96
CA TRP A 145 12.07 7.78 -7.10
C TRP A 145 13.32 7.23 -7.81
N MET A 146 13.27 6.01 -8.34
CA MET A 146 14.39 5.40 -9.07
C MET A 146 14.86 6.17 -10.32
N ALA A 147 14.05 7.11 -10.83
CA ALA A 147 14.41 7.97 -11.94
C ALA A 147 15.39 9.11 -11.56
N LYS A 148 15.64 9.30 -10.26
CA LYS A 148 16.47 10.35 -9.69
C LYS A 148 17.67 9.74 -8.94
N ASN A 149 18.74 10.50 -8.81
CA ASN A 149 19.92 10.11 -8.01
C ASN A 149 19.93 10.87 -6.68
N TYR A 150 19.92 10.15 -5.56
CA TYR A 150 19.86 10.71 -4.22
C TYR A 150 21.20 10.55 -3.48
N THR A 151 21.75 11.65 -2.97
CA THR A 151 23.00 11.63 -2.21
C THR A 151 22.98 12.60 -1.04
N ALA A 152 23.58 12.22 0.08
CA ALA A 152 23.88 13.11 1.20
C ALA A 152 25.39 13.34 1.33
N GLU A 153 25.83 14.59 1.38
CA GLU A 153 27.25 14.96 1.58
C GLU A 153 27.48 15.43 3.01
N LEU A 154 28.20 14.61 3.79
CA LEU A 154 28.54 14.90 5.18
C LEU A 154 30.00 15.37 5.29
N THR A 155 30.19 16.61 5.71
CA THR A 155 31.51 17.22 5.97
C THR A 155 31.84 17.15 7.44
N ILE A 156 32.88 16.41 7.79
CA ILE A 156 33.27 16.18 9.18
C ILE A 156 34.05 17.38 9.71
N THR A 157 33.43 18.17 10.58
CA THR A 157 34.06 19.35 11.19
C THR A 157 34.58 19.05 12.60
N GLN A 158 35.46 19.93 13.09
CA GLN A 158 35.86 19.89 14.50
C GLN A 158 34.67 20.22 15.43
N ALA A 159 33.71 21.04 15.00
CA ALA A 159 32.55 21.38 15.82
C ALA A 159 31.63 20.17 16.02
N MET A 160 31.38 19.41 14.95
CA MET A 160 30.69 18.11 14.98
C MET A 160 31.40 17.12 15.92
N ALA A 161 32.73 17.01 15.80
CA ALA A 161 33.54 16.18 16.68
C ALA A 161 33.42 16.60 18.16
N ASP A 162 33.46 17.90 18.45
CA ASP A 162 33.36 18.44 19.81
C ASP A 162 31.98 18.19 20.45
N ARG A 163 30.91 18.11 19.63
CA ARG A 163 29.54 17.78 20.04
C ARG A 163 29.27 16.28 20.17
N SER A 164 30.07 15.43 19.51
CA SER A 164 29.87 13.98 19.50
C SER A 164 29.99 13.32 20.89
N HIS A 165 29.40 12.14 21.02
CA HIS A 165 29.45 11.32 22.24
C HIS A 165 30.46 10.19 22.06
N GLY A 166 31.58 10.23 22.78
CA GLY A 166 32.65 9.25 22.66
C GLY A 166 33.40 9.31 21.32
N GLY A 167 33.22 10.37 20.53
CA GLY A 167 33.75 10.47 19.18
C GLY A 167 32.85 9.81 18.13
N VAL A 168 31.58 9.59 18.45
CA VAL A 168 30.61 8.91 17.60
C VAL A 168 29.40 9.81 17.35
N ILE A 169 28.95 9.80 16.10
CA ILE A 169 27.60 10.22 15.68
C ILE A 169 26.95 9.03 14.97
N TYR A 170 25.66 9.12 14.65
CA TYR A 170 24.88 8.00 14.12
C TYR A 170 24.35 8.34 12.73
N TYR A 171 24.41 7.38 11.81
CA TYR A 171 23.57 7.41 10.61
C TYR A 171 22.33 6.56 10.88
N PHE A 172 21.18 6.98 10.38
CA PHE A 172 19.92 6.30 10.63
C PHE A 172 18.96 6.45 9.45
N CYS A 173 17.82 5.74 9.46
CA CYS A 173 16.76 5.98 8.50
C CYS A 173 15.81 7.05 9.03
N HIS A 174 15.59 8.11 8.26
CA HIS A 174 14.72 9.22 8.68
C HIS A 174 13.23 8.82 8.68
N ILE A 175 12.84 7.81 7.89
CA ILE A 175 11.45 7.32 7.82
C ILE A 175 11.21 6.14 8.78
N HIS A 176 12.16 5.22 8.91
CA HIS A 176 12.03 4.01 9.71
C HIS A 176 12.91 4.07 10.97
N SER A 177 12.26 4.13 12.14
CA SER A 177 12.91 4.02 13.44
C SER A 177 13.73 2.72 13.61
N LYS A 178 14.68 2.72 14.56
CA LYS A 178 15.50 1.55 14.96
C LYS A 178 16.43 1.01 13.87
N MET A 179 16.70 1.80 12.82
CA MET A 179 17.63 1.51 11.72
C MET A 179 18.89 2.37 11.79
N SER A 180 19.60 2.31 12.92
CA SER A 180 20.79 3.13 13.18
C SER A 180 22.11 2.36 13.03
N GLY A 181 23.20 3.08 12.75
CA GLY A 181 24.57 2.59 12.76
C GLY A 181 25.56 3.71 13.13
N ARG A 182 26.82 3.37 13.34
CA ARG A 182 27.82 4.30 13.92
C ARG A 182 28.72 4.94 12.88
N ILE A 183 28.96 6.23 13.04
CA ILE A 183 30.05 6.98 12.41
C ILE A 183 31.09 7.30 13.48
N ILE A 184 32.27 6.70 13.38
CA ILE A 184 33.40 6.89 14.29
C ILE A 184 34.29 7.99 13.73
N ILE A 185 34.37 9.12 14.44
CA ILE A 185 35.16 10.28 14.04
C ILE A 185 36.61 10.10 14.49
N ARG A 186 37.55 10.33 13.56
CA ARG A 186 38.99 10.43 13.80
C ARG A 186 39.50 11.83 13.51
N ASN A 187 40.62 12.17 14.14
CA ASN A 187 41.42 13.32 13.73
C ASN A 187 41.91 13.15 12.28
N ALA A 188 42.33 14.24 11.64
CA ALA A 188 42.81 14.22 10.26
C ALA A 188 43.99 13.24 10.04
N ASP A 189 44.83 13.02 11.05
CA ASP A 189 45.95 12.08 11.03
C ASP A 189 45.55 10.61 11.29
N GLY A 190 44.27 10.35 11.58
CA GLY A 190 43.73 9.03 11.90
C GLY A 190 43.80 8.66 13.39
N SER A 191 44.30 9.53 14.26
CA SER A 191 44.27 9.30 15.70
C SER A 191 42.87 9.44 16.30
N ASN A 192 42.69 8.94 17.53
CA ASN A 192 41.44 9.11 18.28
C ASN A 192 41.11 10.59 18.42
N VAL A 193 39.84 10.92 18.21
CA VAL A 193 39.38 12.30 18.21
C VAL A 193 39.60 12.97 19.57
N THR A 194 40.02 14.23 19.50
CA THR A 194 40.17 15.13 20.65
C THR A 194 39.46 16.44 20.33
N GLN A 195 39.22 17.26 21.36
CA GLN A 195 38.74 18.61 21.14
C GLN A 195 39.71 19.44 20.31
N ALA A 196 39.23 20.56 19.74
CA ALA A 196 40.05 21.52 18.99
C ALA A 196 41.33 21.99 19.73
N ASN A 197 41.29 22.03 21.06
CA ASN A 197 42.39 22.45 21.93
C ASN A 197 43.31 21.28 22.36
N GLY A 198 43.10 20.07 21.83
CA GLY A 198 43.84 18.86 22.16
C GLY A 198 43.46 18.19 23.49
N GLN A 199 42.42 18.66 24.17
CA GLN A 199 41.88 18.02 25.38
C GLN A 199 40.96 16.83 25.04
N PRO A 200 40.70 15.92 25.98
CA PRO A 200 39.66 14.89 25.82
C PRO A 200 38.29 15.50 25.51
N LEU A 201 37.44 14.76 24.79
CA LEU A 201 36.07 15.19 24.47
C LEU A 201 35.27 15.55 25.73
N THR A 202 34.36 16.53 25.58
CA THR A 202 33.44 16.94 26.66
C THR A 202 32.53 15.79 27.09
N SER A 203 32.05 15.02 26.11
CA SER A 203 31.28 13.79 26.28
C SER A 203 32.15 12.61 25.88
N PRO A 204 33.02 12.08 26.76
CA PRO A 204 33.97 11.02 26.40
C PRO A 204 33.34 9.63 26.26
N GLN A 205 32.05 9.49 26.61
CA GLN A 205 31.32 8.23 26.58
C GLN A 205 30.38 8.18 25.38
N GLU A 206 30.45 7.09 24.62
CA GLU A 206 29.51 6.72 23.54
C GLU A 206 28.13 6.40 24.12
N LEU A 207 27.07 6.73 23.38
CA LEU A 207 25.70 6.38 23.75
C LEU A 207 25.41 4.91 23.40
N SER A 208 24.41 4.32 24.06
CA SER A 208 24.00 2.96 23.73
C SER A 208 23.24 2.96 22.40
N LEU A 209 23.61 2.08 21.49
CA LEU A 209 22.92 1.84 20.23
C LEU A 209 22.20 0.50 20.29
N ASP A 210 20.99 0.44 19.74
CA ASP A 210 20.25 -0.81 19.58
C ASP A 210 21.04 -1.78 18.69
N SER A 211 21.25 -3.00 19.17
CA SER A 211 22.02 -3.99 18.42
C SER A 211 21.21 -4.50 17.24
N VAL A 212 21.87 -4.64 16.07
CA VAL A 212 21.26 -5.35 14.94
C VAL A 212 20.85 -6.77 15.38
N PRO A 213 19.57 -7.17 15.19
CA PRO A 213 19.09 -8.48 15.57
C PRO A 213 19.93 -9.60 14.93
N THR A 214 20.26 -10.61 15.72
CA THR A 214 20.77 -11.86 15.18
C THR A 214 19.59 -12.71 14.75
N MET A 215 19.46 -12.93 13.44
CA MET A 215 18.37 -13.73 12.88
C MET A 215 18.54 -15.21 13.24
N ASP A 216 17.45 -15.84 13.68
CA ASP A 216 17.42 -17.29 13.90
C ASP A 216 17.68 -18.05 12.58
N ALA A 217 18.10 -19.31 12.65
CA ALA A 217 18.32 -20.12 11.47
C ALA A 217 17.03 -20.32 10.64
N PHE A 218 15.88 -20.46 11.29
CA PHE A 218 14.58 -20.53 10.62
C PHE A 218 14.25 -19.21 9.94
N ASP A 219 14.38 -18.09 10.65
CA ASP A 219 14.13 -16.76 10.08
C ASP A 219 15.09 -16.43 8.93
N THR A 220 16.36 -16.83 9.03
CA THR A 220 17.36 -16.70 7.95
C THR A 220 16.97 -17.52 6.71
N LYS A 221 16.44 -18.73 6.92
CA LYS A 221 15.94 -19.62 5.86
C LYS A 221 14.76 -18.95 5.14
N CYS A 222 13.79 -18.48 5.90
CA CYS A 222 12.55 -17.91 5.40
C CYS A 222 12.68 -16.48 4.85
N GLY A 223 13.68 -15.72 5.32
CA GLY A 223 13.77 -14.28 5.11
C GLY A 223 12.82 -13.46 6.00
N THR A 224 12.37 -14.03 7.12
CA THR A 224 11.38 -13.44 8.04
C THR A 224 12.03 -12.83 9.27
N THR A 225 11.24 -12.17 10.11
CA THR A 225 11.65 -11.76 11.47
C THR A 225 10.67 -12.30 12.50
N GLY A 226 11.16 -13.01 13.52
CA GLY A 226 10.39 -13.45 14.68
C GLY A 226 9.55 -14.73 14.48
N ALA A 227 9.61 -15.36 13.31
CA ALA A 227 8.74 -16.48 12.97
C ALA A 227 9.20 -17.82 13.58
N SER A 228 10.47 -17.94 13.97
CA SER A 228 11.06 -19.18 14.49
C SER A 228 10.32 -19.79 15.70
N ALA A 229 9.74 -18.97 16.57
CA ALA A 229 8.97 -19.47 17.72
C ALA A 229 7.64 -20.15 17.31
N TYR A 230 7.11 -19.80 16.15
CA TYR A 230 5.78 -20.20 15.64
C TYR A 230 5.84 -21.34 14.62
N ALA A 231 7.04 -21.69 14.17
CA ALA A 231 7.29 -22.85 13.33
C ALA A 231 6.93 -24.16 14.05
N ASP A 232 6.73 -25.24 13.28
CA ASP A 232 6.47 -26.58 13.81
C ASP A 232 7.57 -27.02 14.81
N GLY A 233 7.16 -27.44 16.01
CA GLY A 233 8.06 -27.76 17.12
C GLY A 233 8.59 -26.54 17.90
N GLY A 234 8.20 -25.33 17.49
CA GLY A 234 8.47 -24.08 18.19
C GLY A 234 7.67 -23.93 19.49
N GLN A 235 8.05 -22.96 20.32
CA GLN A 235 7.39 -22.74 21.62
C GLN A 235 5.96 -22.18 21.49
N MET A 236 5.66 -21.55 20.35
CA MET A 236 4.40 -20.88 20.05
C MET A 236 3.72 -21.50 18.82
N GLU A 237 4.01 -22.75 18.48
CA GLU A 237 3.37 -23.45 17.36
C GLU A 237 1.82 -23.41 17.45
N CYS A 238 1.15 -23.35 16.31
CA CYS A 238 -0.30 -23.37 16.22
C CYS A 238 -0.81 -24.76 15.87
N ALA A 239 -1.89 -25.18 16.53
CA ALA A 239 -2.66 -26.35 16.06
C ALA A 239 -3.46 -26.04 14.78
N THR A 240 -3.81 -24.77 14.57
CA THR A 240 -4.52 -24.27 13.39
C THR A 240 -3.59 -24.25 12.18
N LYS A 241 -4.08 -24.77 11.05
CA LYS A 241 -3.45 -24.59 9.74
C LYS A 241 -4.09 -23.42 9.00
N PHE A 242 -3.28 -22.59 8.39
CA PHE A 242 -3.69 -21.44 7.56
C PHE A 242 -3.42 -21.70 6.08
N LEU A 243 -2.55 -22.65 5.80
CA LEU A 243 -2.30 -23.19 4.47
C LEU A 243 -2.86 -24.62 4.40
N PRO A 244 -3.59 -25.04 3.35
CA PRO A 244 -3.99 -26.43 3.18
C PRO A 244 -2.81 -27.28 2.67
N GLY A 245 -2.92 -28.60 2.78
CA GLY A 245 -1.94 -29.53 2.20
C GLY A 245 -0.93 -30.09 3.20
N THR A 246 0.18 -30.60 2.67
CA THR A 246 1.19 -31.36 3.42
C THR A 246 2.27 -30.52 4.09
N HIS A 247 2.49 -29.28 3.64
CA HIS A 247 3.53 -28.37 4.15
C HIS A 247 4.93 -29.00 4.08
N ASP A 248 5.30 -29.52 2.92
CA ASP A 248 6.53 -30.31 2.73
C ASP A 248 7.68 -29.54 2.06
N THR A 249 7.50 -28.23 1.87
CA THR A 249 8.52 -27.33 1.35
C THR A 249 8.86 -26.21 2.33
N ASP A 250 10.09 -25.69 2.25
CA ASP A 250 10.51 -24.54 3.06
C ASP A 250 9.56 -23.36 2.92
N PHE A 251 9.06 -23.09 1.71
CA PHE A 251 8.13 -21.98 1.47
C PHE A 251 6.83 -22.14 2.27
N GLU A 252 6.23 -23.33 2.24
CA GLU A 252 4.98 -23.61 2.94
C GLU A 252 5.16 -23.62 4.46
N GLU A 253 6.27 -24.18 4.96
CA GLU A 253 6.65 -24.11 6.38
C GLU A 253 6.80 -22.65 6.84
N CYS A 254 7.46 -21.82 6.05
CA CYS A 254 7.65 -20.40 6.35
C CYS A 254 6.31 -19.65 6.38
N MET A 255 5.44 -19.85 5.37
CA MET A 255 4.11 -19.22 5.32
C MET A 255 3.25 -19.65 6.52
N GLN A 256 3.19 -20.96 6.81
CA GLN A 256 2.43 -21.48 7.94
C GLN A 256 2.91 -20.92 9.29
N ALA A 257 4.22 -20.73 9.47
CA ALA A 257 4.78 -20.16 10.70
C ALA A 257 4.39 -18.69 10.89
N ILE A 258 4.46 -17.86 9.83
CA ILE A 258 4.11 -16.44 9.95
C ILE A 258 2.59 -16.24 10.09
N ASP A 259 1.77 -17.10 9.50
CA ASP A 259 0.32 -17.04 9.68
C ASP A 259 -0.08 -17.44 11.10
N CYS A 260 0.63 -18.43 11.67
CA CYS A 260 0.52 -18.75 13.08
C CYS A 260 0.93 -17.58 13.98
N MET A 261 2.05 -16.93 13.68
CA MET A 261 2.53 -15.72 14.37
C MET A 261 1.45 -14.65 14.38
N MET A 262 0.93 -14.29 13.21
CA MET A 262 -0.15 -13.31 13.09
C MET A 262 -1.36 -13.67 13.94
N ASN A 263 -1.88 -14.89 13.80
CA ASN A 263 -3.09 -15.33 14.49
C ASN A 263 -2.95 -15.27 16.01
N LYS A 264 -1.77 -15.57 16.55
CA LYS A 264 -1.48 -15.45 17.98
C LYS A 264 -1.23 -13.99 18.39
N GLU A 265 -0.51 -13.24 17.59
CA GLU A 265 -0.09 -11.87 17.92
C GLU A 265 -1.21 -10.85 17.81
N MET A 266 -2.19 -11.09 16.95
CA MET A 266 -3.41 -10.29 16.84
C MET A 266 -4.40 -10.49 18.00
N ARG A 267 -4.14 -11.42 18.96
CA ARG A 267 -5.01 -11.64 20.11
C ARG A 267 -4.79 -10.64 21.24
N VAL A 268 -5.13 -9.38 20.99
CA VAL A 268 -4.72 -8.26 21.83
C VAL A 268 -5.74 -7.88 22.89
N VAL A 269 -5.34 -7.02 23.85
CA VAL A 269 -6.30 -6.47 24.81
C VAL A 269 -7.31 -5.61 24.04
N GLY A 270 -8.60 -5.93 24.21
CA GLY A 270 -9.65 -5.22 23.50
C GLY A 270 -10.05 -3.91 24.15
N PHE A 271 -11.03 -3.27 23.53
CA PHE A 271 -11.56 -1.96 23.88
C PHE A 271 -11.93 -1.84 25.36
N ASP A 272 -12.43 -2.87 26.01
CA ASP A 272 -12.76 -2.86 27.44
C ASP A 272 -11.62 -2.46 28.39
N SER A 273 -10.37 -2.66 27.98
CA SER A 273 -9.20 -2.36 28.83
C SER A 273 -8.78 -0.89 28.78
N HIS A 274 -8.76 -0.30 27.58
CA HIS A 274 -8.21 1.04 27.34
C HIS A 274 -9.24 2.04 26.76
N GLN A 275 -10.46 1.58 26.44
CA GLN A 275 -11.61 2.36 25.94
C GLN A 275 -11.34 3.19 24.68
N SER A 276 -10.55 2.67 23.74
CA SER A 276 -10.17 3.41 22.52
C SER A 276 -10.18 2.50 21.28
N PRO A 277 -11.08 2.70 20.30
CA PRO A 277 -11.11 1.85 19.10
C PRO A 277 -9.84 2.00 18.27
N ILE A 278 -9.23 3.19 18.27
CA ILE A 278 -7.94 3.46 17.61
C ILE A 278 -6.84 2.60 18.22
N VAL A 279 -6.76 2.50 19.55
CA VAL A 279 -5.76 1.64 20.22
C VAL A 279 -6.00 0.16 19.92
N THR A 280 -7.26 -0.30 19.85
CA THR A 280 -7.55 -1.68 19.43
C THR A 280 -7.09 -1.93 18.00
N PHE A 281 -7.39 -1.02 17.07
CA PHE A 281 -6.93 -1.07 15.70
C PHE A 281 -5.40 -1.13 15.61
N MET A 282 -4.67 -0.19 16.25
CA MET A 282 -3.21 -0.15 16.20
C MET A 282 -2.57 -1.44 16.74
N GLN A 283 -3.09 -1.96 17.85
CA GLN A 283 -2.57 -3.20 18.45
C GLN A 283 -2.75 -4.41 17.54
N GLN A 284 -3.88 -4.56 16.86
CA GLN A 284 -4.11 -5.69 15.95
C GLN A 284 -3.41 -5.49 14.60
N MET A 285 -3.35 -4.25 14.10
CA MET A 285 -2.81 -3.96 12.78
C MET A 285 -1.27 -4.08 12.74
N ILE A 286 -0.56 -3.87 13.86
CA ILE A 286 0.89 -4.10 13.94
C ILE A 286 1.27 -5.54 13.54
N PRO A 287 0.80 -6.60 14.23
CA PRO A 287 1.13 -7.98 13.86
C PRO A 287 0.49 -8.42 12.53
N HIS A 288 -0.65 -7.84 12.15
CA HIS A 288 -1.24 -8.05 10.82
C HIS A 288 -0.30 -7.55 9.71
N HIS A 289 0.15 -6.30 9.77
CA HIS A 289 1.11 -5.75 8.80
C HIS A 289 2.47 -6.46 8.87
N ALA A 290 2.94 -6.85 10.06
CA ALA A 290 4.19 -7.61 10.19
C ALA A 290 4.11 -8.96 9.45
N ASN A 291 2.94 -9.61 9.44
CA ASN A 291 2.70 -10.81 8.64
C ASN A 291 2.79 -10.51 7.13
N ALA A 292 2.13 -9.47 6.63
CA ALA A 292 2.23 -9.10 5.22
C ALA A 292 3.66 -8.76 4.78
N VAL A 293 4.42 -8.03 5.61
CA VAL A 293 5.86 -7.79 5.39
C VAL A 293 6.63 -9.10 5.29
N ASN A 294 6.38 -10.04 6.22
CA ASN A 294 7.03 -11.34 6.20
C ASN A 294 6.61 -12.19 4.99
N MET A 295 5.33 -12.20 4.57
CA MET A 295 4.86 -12.87 3.35
C MET A 295 5.58 -12.34 2.10
N ALA A 296 5.68 -11.01 1.97
CA ALA A 296 6.37 -10.37 0.84
C ALA A 296 7.87 -10.74 0.83
N LYS A 297 8.53 -10.75 1.99
CA LYS A 297 9.93 -11.20 2.10
C LYS A 297 10.11 -12.68 1.76
N ILE A 298 9.20 -13.55 2.19
CA ILE A 298 9.24 -14.99 1.85
C ILE A 298 9.18 -15.17 0.34
N VAL A 299 8.23 -14.52 -0.36
CA VAL A 299 8.12 -14.70 -1.83
C VAL A 299 9.31 -14.08 -2.57
N LEU A 300 9.83 -12.93 -2.13
CA LEU A 300 11.09 -12.35 -2.66
C LEU A 300 12.29 -13.28 -2.43
N LYS A 301 12.32 -14.02 -1.32
CA LYS A 301 13.40 -14.95 -0.97
C LYS A 301 13.31 -16.27 -1.75
N HIS A 302 12.12 -16.83 -1.85
CA HIS A 302 11.88 -18.21 -2.32
C HIS A 302 11.41 -18.30 -3.77
N ALA A 303 10.99 -17.19 -4.38
CA ALA A 303 10.49 -17.12 -5.75
C ALA A 303 10.88 -15.81 -6.49
N PRO A 304 12.13 -15.30 -6.38
CA PRO A 304 12.49 -14.00 -6.97
C PRO A 304 12.35 -13.95 -8.50
N ALA A 305 12.56 -15.07 -9.19
CA ALA A 305 12.45 -15.13 -10.64
C ALA A 305 10.98 -15.10 -11.09
N GLU A 306 10.11 -15.76 -10.35
CA GLU A 306 8.67 -15.76 -10.57
C GLU A 306 8.06 -14.40 -10.23
N VAL A 307 8.54 -13.74 -9.16
CA VAL A 307 8.15 -12.34 -8.84
C VAL A 307 8.52 -11.41 -9.99
N ALA A 308 9.77 -11.47 -10.48
CA ALA A 308 10.22 -10.63 -11.59
C ALA A 308 9.55 -10.95 -12.94
N ALA A 309 8.85 -12.08 -13.06
CA ALA A 309 8.14 -12.47 -14.27
C ALA A 309 6.70 -11.92 -14.32
N VAL A 310 6.18 -11.41 -13.21
CA VAL A 310 4.87 -10.76 -13.14
C VAL A 310 5.09 -9.26 -13.14
N GLU A 311 4.43 -8.58 -14.07
CA GLU A 311 4.47 -7.12 -14.18
C GLU A 311 4.08 -6.47 -12.85
N ASP A 312 4.86 -5.45 -12.46
CA ASP A 312 4.74 -4.64 -11.24
C ASP A 312 4.77 -5.39 -9.89
N LEU A 313 4.84 -6.72 -9.89
CA LEU A 313 4.77 -7.49 -8.65
C LEU A 313 5.96 -7.23 -7.74
N GLU A 314 7.16 -7.02 -8.29
CA GLU A 314 8.32 -6.64 -7.48
C GLU A 314 8.08 -5.32 -6.74
N ASP A 315 7.58 -4.28 -7.42
CA ASP A 315 7.29 -2.99 -6.80
C ASP A 315 6.18 -3.10 -5.74
N ILE A 316 5.19 -3.95 -5.99
CA ILE A 316 4.17 -4.28 -4.98
C ILE A 316 4.81 -4.95 -3.75
N MET A 317 5.76 -5.88 -3.91
CA MET A 317 6.45 -6.51 -2.77
C MET A 317 7.25 -5.48 -1.97
N TRP A 318 7.97 -4.58 -2.65
CA TRP A 318 8.72 -3.52 -1.98
C TRP A 318 7.80 -2.52 -1.28
N SER A 319 6.64 -2.19 -1.87
CA SER A 319 5.63 -1.34 -1.24
C SER A 319 5.07 -1.99 0.02
N MET A 320 4.75 -3.29 -0.01
CA MET A 320 4.33 -4.02 1.19
C MET A 320 5.40 -3.99 2.27
N VAL A 321 6.66 -4.26 1.92
CA VAL A 321 7.76 -4.26 2.91
C VAL A 321 7.97 -2.87 3.51
N ASN A 322 8.08 -1.83 2.69
CA ASN A 322 8.47 -0.51 3.18
C ASN A 322 7.28 0.28 3.76
N THR A 323 6.19 0.41 3.01
CA THR A 323 5.03 1.22 3.43
C THR A 323 4.39 0.64 4.69
N GLN A 324 4.27 -0.69 4.79
CA GLN A 324 3.66 -1.28 5.99
C GLN A 324 4.60 -1.23 7.21
N ASN A 325 5.92 -1.26 7.03
CA ASN A 325 6.86 -1.00 8.14
C ASN A 325 6.79 0.43 8.64
N PHE A 326 6.69 1.42 7.75
CA PHE A 326 6.42 2.81 8.13
C PHE A 326 5.13 2.91 8.96
N GLN A 327 4.06 2.25 8.53
CA GLN A 327 2.80 2.21 9.27
C GLN A 327 2.96 1.52 10.64
N ILE A 328 3.65 0.38 10.73
CA ILE A 328 3.96 -0.30 12.00
C ILE A 328 4.66 0.67 12.97
N HIS A 329 5.65 1.41 12.50
CA HIS A 329 6.40 2.36 13.33
C HIS A 329 5.53 3.52 13.80
N ALA A 330 4.69 4.09 12.94
CA ALA A 330 3.72 5.12 13.30
C ALA A 330 2.71 4.61 14.36
N MET A 331 2.22 3.38 14.21
CA MET A 331 1.33 2.75 15.19
C MET A 331 2.02 2.50 16.53
N ARG A 332 3.29 2.06 16.53
CA ARG A 332 4.10 1.90 17.75
C ARG A 332 4.34 3.22 18.46
N ASN A 333 4.64 4.29 17.73
CA ASN A 333 4.79 5.65 18.28
C ASN A 333 3.49 6.14 18.92
N TYR A 334 2.35 5.91 18.26
CA TYR A 334 1.04 6.22 18.81
C TYR A 334 0.78 5.46 20.12
N LEU A 335 0.99 4.14 20.13
CA LEU A 335 0.79 3.32 21.33
C LEU A 335 1.70 3.72 22.49
N ALA A 336 2.97 4.05 22.21
CA ALA A 336 3.93 4.48 23.23
C ALA A 336 3.53 5.77 23.95
N SER A 337 2.95 6.72 23.22
CA SER A 337 2.49 8.00 23.76
C SER A 337 1.08 7.92 24.38
N HIS A 338 0.34 6.84 24.14
CA HIS A 338 -1.04 6.72 24.59
C HIS A 338 -1.16 6.32 26.07
N THR A 339 -1.61 7.26 26.91
CA THR A 339 -1.59 7.11 28.38
C THR A 339 -2.40 5.91 28.90
N SER A 340 -3.62 5.66 28.41
CA SER A 340 -4.44 4.53 28.90
C SER A 340 -3.87 3.18 28.49
N TYR A 341 -3.20 3.12 27.34
CA TYR A 341 -2.54 1.92 26.86
C TYR A 341 -1.35 1.56 27.75
N GLY A 342 -0.44 2.51 28.00
CA GLY A 342 0.72 2.28 28.88
C GLY A 342 0.37 2.02 30.36
N GLN A 343 -0.86 2.33 30.79
CA GLN A 343 -1.38 1.99 32.11
C GLN A 343 -2.08 0.62 32.16
N THR A 344 -2.43 0.06 31.00
CA THR A 344 -3.02 -1.28 30.91
C THR A 344 -1.94 -2.32 31.16
N THR A 345 -2.28 -3.38 31.90
CA THR A 345 -1.35 -4.47 32.21
C THR A 345 -1.91 -5.81 31.76
N HIS A 346 -1.05 -6.67 31.25
CA HIS A 346 -1.33 -8.09 31.02
C HIS A 346 -0.36 -8.91 31.89
N ASP A 347 -0.88 -9.86 32.68
CA ASP A 347 -0.12 -10.67 33.64
C ASP A 347 0.77 -9.85 34.61
N GLY A 348 0.31 -8.65 34.97
CA GLY A 348 1.03 -7.73 35.85
C GLY A 348 2.18 -6.95 35.18
N VAL A 349 2.35 -7.09 33.86
CA VAL A 349 3.33 -6.35 33.06
C VAL A 349 2.60 -5.24 32.29
N PRO A 350 3.04 -3.96 32.39
CA PRO A 350 2.50 -2.88 31.58
C PRO A 350 2.69 -3.13 30.09
N LEU A 351 1.68 -2.78 29.29
CA LEU A 351 1.79 -2.83 27.84
C LEU A 351 2.72 -1.72 27.33
N MET A 352 3.47 -2.03 26.28
CA MET A 352 4.42 -1.15 25.62
C MET A 352 4.16 -1.15 24.12
N ALA A 353 4.80 -0.25 23.36
CA ALA A 353 4.63 -0.15 21.92
C ALA A 353 4.80 -1.47 21.15
N THR A 354 5.63 -2.39 21.66
CA THR A 354 5.90 -3.70 21.07
C THR A 354 5.07 -4.83 21.68
N SER A 355 4.12 -4.54 22.57
CA SER A 355 3.25 -5.54 23.18
C SER A 355 2.21 -6.03 22.18
N VAL A 356 2.39 -7.27 21.75
CA VAL A 356 1.47 -8.06 20.92
C VAL A 356 1.32 -9.44 21.56
N GLY A 357 0.42 -10.29 21.07
CA GLY A 357 0.33 -11.67 21.56
C GLY A 357 -0.84 -11.95 22.46
N GLU A 358 -0.91 -13.22 22.87
CA GLU A 358 -2.03 -13.91 23.52
C GLU A 358 -2.43 -13.31 24.88
N HIS A 359 -3.02 -12.11 24.85
CA HIS A 359 -3.43 -11.40 26.06
C HIS A 359 -4.66 -12.04 26.75
N CYS A 360 -5.26 -13.04 26.12
CA CYS A 360 -6.37 -13.84 26.65
C CYS A 360 -6.45 -15.23 25.97
N ASP A 361 -7.37 -16.06 26.45
CA ASP A 361 -7.63 -17.39 25.89
C ASP A 361 -8.13 -17.31 24.43
N SER A 362 -7.46 -18.04 23.54
CA SER A 362 -8.07 -19.13 22.76
C SER A 362 -9.49 -18.95 22.23
N THR A 363 -10.39 -19.24 23.16
CA THR A 363 -11.73 -19.73 22.91
C THR A 363 -12.69 -18.57 23.01
N LEU A 364 -13.51 -18.43 21.98
CA LEU A 364 -14.62 -17.50 21.99
C LEU A 364 -15.75 -18.10 22.84
N ASP A 365 -16.00 -17.50 24.00
CA ASP A 365 -17.04 -17.89 24.95
C ASP A 365 -18.25 -16.94 24.97
N VAL A 366 -18.25 -15.96 24.06
CA VAL A 366 -19.30 -14.96 23.88
C VAL A 366 -19.87 -15.02 22.46
N ASP A 367 -21.14 -14.67 22.32
CA ASP A 367 -21.82 -14.67 21.02
C ASP A 367 -21.63 -13.34 20.28
N VAL A 368 -21.17 -13.39 19.02
CA VAL A 368 -20.81 -12.21 18.21
C VAL A 368 -22.02 -11.73 17.40
N VAL A 369 -23.14 -11.50 18.08
CA VAL A 369 -24.37 -11.01 17.43
C VAL A 369 -24.27 -9.51 17.19
N ILE A 370 -24.24 -9.15 15.91
CA ILE A 370 -24.24 -7.76 15.43
C ILE A 370 -25.68 -7.40 15.05
N ALA A 371 -26.21 -6.33 15.65
CA ALA A 371 -27.56 -5.88 15.34
C ALA A 371 -27.58 -5.34 13.90
N PRO A 372 -28.38 -5.93 12.99
CA PRO A 372 -28.39 -5.50 11.60
C PRO A 372 -28.94 -4.08 11.49
N GLN A 373 -28.30 -3.26 10.67
CA GLN A 373 -28.81 -1.97 10.26
C GLN A 373 -29.55 -2.09 8.92
N SER A 374 -30.50 -1.20 8.71
CA SER A 374 -31.17 -1.06 7.40
C SER A 374 -30.36 -0.12 6.52
N PRO A 375 -30.42 -0.28 5.18
CA PRO A 375 -29.69 0.61 4.29
C PRO A 375 -30.13 2.03 4.58
N SER A 376 -29.19 2.87 5.01
CA SER A 376 -29.41 4.30 5.06
C SER A 376 -29.60 4.76 3.62
N SER A 377 -30.79 5.25 3.28
CA SER A 377 -30.98 6.00 2.05
C SER A 377 -30.23 7.32 2.22
N SER A 378 -28.93 7.33 1.91
CA SER A 378 -28.17 8.57 1.94
C SER A 378 -28.80 9.54 0.94
N PRO A 379 -29.12 10.78 1.37
CA PRO A 379 -29.51 11.84 0.45
C PRO A 379 -28.33 12.14 -0.49
N THR A 380 -28.61 12.97 -1.49
CA THR A 380 -27.64 13.49 -2.46
C THR A 380 -26.24 13.69 -1.87
N ALA A 381 -25.22 13.11 -2.52
CA ALA A 381 -23.85 13.16 -2.04
C ALA A 381 -23.34 14.61 -1.89
N ALA A 382 -22.92 14.98 -0.68
CA ALA A 382 -22.07 16.16 -0.49
C ALA A 382 -20.66 15.83 -1.00
N VAL A 383 -20.10 16.73 -1.80
CA VAL A 383 -18.76 16.61 -2.42
C VAL A 383 -17.97 17.86 -2.08
N THR A 384 -16.76 17.68 -1.54
CA THR A 384 -15.90 18.77 -1.06
C THR A 384 -15.18 19.43 -2.23
N GLY A 385 -15.01 20.76 -2.18
CA GLY A 385 -14.19 21.49 -3.16
C GLY A 385 -14.86 21.78 -4.51
N CYS A 386 -16.03 21.20 -4.80
CA CYS A 386 -16.74 21.35 -6.07
C CYS A 386 -18.17 21.88 -5.90
N THR A 387 -18.65 22.68 -6.87
CA THR A 387 -20.03 23.16 -6.92
C THR A 387 -20.72 22.60 -8.17
N PRO A 388 -21.76 21.77 -8.04
CA PRO A 388 -22.37 21.10 -9.19
C PRO A 388 -23.17 22.07 -10.06
N SER A 389 -23.20 21.78 -11.36
CA SER A 389 -24.05 22.46 -12.35
C SER A 389 -24.52 21.45 -13.41
N GLU A 390 -25.26 21.88 -14.44
CA GLU A 390 -25.71 20.97 -15.51
C GLU A 390 -24.54 20.25 -16.20
N THR A 391 -23.38 20.91 -16.33
CA THR A 391 -22.19 20.36 -16.98
C THR A 391 -20.99 20.20 -16.03
N MET A 392 -21.17 20.46 -14.73
CA MET A 392 -20.14 20.25 -13.70
C MET A 392 -20.59 19.12 -12.78
N LEU A 393 -19.97 17.96 -12.94
CA LEU A 393 -20.25 16.72 -12.22
C LEU A 393 -19.21 16.55 -11.11
N CYS A 394 -19.59 16.92 -9.88
CA CYS A 394 -18.72 16.77 -8.71
C CYS A 394 -18.72 15.32 -8.23
N MET A 395 -17.55 14.69 -8.18
CA MET A 395 -17.36 13.27 -7.83
C MET A 395 -16.72 13.10 -6.47
N LYS A 396 -17.08 12.01 -5.79
CA LYS A 396 -16.35 11.46 -4.65
C LYS A 396 -16.41 9.94 -4.67
N VAL A 397 -15.65 9.29 -3.80
CA VAL A 397 -15.76 7.85 -3.55
C VAL A 397 -16.35 7.61 -2.17
N ASN A 398 -17.42 6.82 -2.12
CA ASN A 398 -17.92 6.29 -0.86
C ASN A 398 -17.20 4.98 -0.53
N LEU A 399 -16.16 5.07 0.29
CA LEU A 399 -15.31 3.94 0.69
C LEU A 399 -16.10 2.84 1.43
N LEU A 400 -17.25 3.16 2.02
CA LEU A 400 -18.08 2.21 2.77
C LEU A 400 -19.14 1.51 1.91
N ALA A 401 -19.25 1.82 0.62
CA ALA A 401 -20.33 1.30 -0.24
C ALA A 401 -20.06 -0.09 -0.85
N GLY A 402 -18.86 -0.65 -0.68
CA GLY A 402 -18.44 -1.93 -1.27
C GLY A 402 -17.03 -2.33 -0.83
N GLU A 403 -16.41 -3.30 -1.50
CA GLU A 403 -15.03 -3.74 -1.21
C GLU A 403 -14.01 -2.60 -1.40
N THR A 404 -14.06 -1.92 -2.54
CA THR A 404 -13.19 -0.78 -2.89
C THR A 404 -13.90 0.57 -2.74
N GLY A 405 -15.22 0.53 -2.50
CA GLY A 405 -16.10 1.69 -2.57
C GLY A 405 -16.70 1.90 -3.96
N TYR A 406 -17.49 2.95 -4.12
CA TYR A 406 -18.10 3.33 -5.40
C TYR A 406 -18.13 4.85 -5.56
N TYR A 407 -18.10 5.31 -6.81
CA TYR A 407 -18.31 6.72 -7.10
C TYR A 407 -19.71 7.18 -6.69
N GLU A 408 -19.77 8.38 -6.12
CA GLU A 408 -21.01 9.12 -5.87
C GLU A 408 -20.87 10.52 -6.47
N PHE A 409 -22.00 11.10 -6.87
CA PHE A 409 -22.04 12.40 -7.54
C PHE A 409 -22.97 13.36 -6.81
N ALA A 410 -22.55 14.62 -6.66
CA ALA A 410 -23.43 15.66 -6.17
C ALA A 410 -24.63 15.83 -7.11
N GLY A 411 -25.83 15.86 -6.56
CA GLY A 411 -27.10 15.84 -7.30
C GLY A 411 -27.72 14.46 -7.52
N TYR A 412 -26.97 13.37 -7.31
CA TYR A 412 -27.41 11.99 -7.58
C TYR A 412 -27.60 11.19 -6.29
N THR A 413 -28.33 10.07 -6.36
CA THR A 413 -28.60 9.18 -5.22
C THR A 413 -28.00 7.80 -5.46
N GLY A 414 -27.25 7.32 -4.48
CA GLY A 414 -26.69 5.98 -4.47
C GLY A 414 -25.34 5.84 -5.18
N PRO A 415 -24.71 4.66 -5.04
CA PRO A 415 -23.41 4.35 -5.63
C PRO A 415 -23.51 4.14 -7.14
N SER A 416 -22.48 4.57 -7.87
CA SER A 416 -22.35 4.49 -9.34
C SER A 416 -23.66 4.84 -10.09
N PRO A 417 -24.22 6.04 -9.89
CA PRO A 417 -25.50 6.43 -10.49
C PRO A 417 -25.41 6.54 -12.01
N ASP A 418 -26.55 6.38 -12.68
CA ASP A 418 -26.66 6.71 -14.10
C ASP A 418 -26.57 8.22 -14.31
N ILE A 419 -25.77 8.64 -15.29
CA ILE A 419 -25.58 10.05 -15.66
C ILE A 419 -26.14 10.28 -17.05
N GLU A 420 -27.10 11.18 -17.19
CA GLU A 420 -27.65 11.56 -18.50
C GLU A 420 -26.86 12.73 -19.08
N VAL A 421 -26.39 12.57 -20.32
CA VAL A 421 -25.59 13.58 -21.05
C VAL A 421 -26.17 13.86 -22.43
N ARG A 422 -25.85 15.02 -23.02
CA ARG A 422 -26.38 15.45 -24.31
C ARG A 422 -25.29 15.63 -25.36
N ILE A 423 -25.56 15.16 -26.58
CA ILE A 423 -24.69 15.43 -27.75
C ILE A 423 -24.50 16.94 -27.93
N GLY A 424 -23.25 17.34 -28.14
CA GLY A 424 -22.82 18.72 -28.34
C GLY A 424 -22.51 19.49 -27.05
N GLN A 425 -22.63 18.86 -25.88
CA GLN A 425 -22.21 19.42 -24.59
C GLN A 425 -20.86 18.84 -24.14
N THR A 426 -20.14 19.60 -23.34
CA THR A 426 -18.96 19.15 -22.61
C THR A 426 -19.29 19.09 -21.13
N TYR A 427 -18.99 17.96 -20.50
CA TYR A 427 -19.17 17.73 -19.07
C TYR A 427 -17.81 17.65 -18.39
N THR A 428 -17.66 18.37 -17.29
CA THR A 428 -16.46 18.30 -16.44
C THR A 428 -16.76 17.38 -15.26
N PHE A 429 -15.99 16.30 -15.15
CA PHE A 429 -15.95 15.40 -14.01
C PHE A 429 -14.85 15.90 -13.07
N ASP A 430 -15.27 16.42 -11.91
CA ASP A 430 -14.37 17.01 -10.92
C ASP A 430 -14.05 16.01 -9.82
N GLN A 431 -12.77 15.69 -9.66
CA GLN A 431 -12.25 14.71 -8.71
C GLN A 431 -11.56 15.37 -7.51
N THR A 432 -11.85 16.63 -7.20
CA THR A 432 -11.18 17.40 -6.13
C THR A 432 -11.49 16.87 -4.73
N ASP A 433 -12.56 16.10 -4.55
CA ASP A 433 -12.87 15.53 -3.23
C ASP A 433 -11.76 14.57 -2.78
N PRO A 434 -11.23 14.70 -1.54
CA PRO A 434 -10.11 13.90 -1.04
C PRO A 434 -10.30 12.38 -1.08
N SER A 435 -11.54 11.90 -1.20
CA SER A 435 -11.83 10.47 -1.34
C SER A 435 -11.50 9.91 -2.72
N ASN A 436 -11.30 10.75 -3.75
CA ASN A 436 -10.94 10.28 -5.09
C ASN A 436 -9.44 9.94 -5.23
N TRP A 437 -8.60 10.16 -4.22
CA TRP A 437 -7.21 9.70 -4.25
C TRP A 437 -7.17 8.19 -4.53
N TYR A 438 -6.29 7.72 -5.43
CA TYR A 438 -6.29 6.37 -6.04
C TYR A 438 -7.46 6.01 -6.97
N HIS A 439 -8.40 6.92 -7.25
CA HIS A 439 -9.58 6.63 -8.06
C HIS A 439 -9.70 7.50 -9.31
N ALA A 440 -8.69 7.51 -10.18
CA ALA A 440 -8.72 8.25 -11.45
C ALA A 440 -9.91 7.80 -12.32
N VAL A 441 -10.73 8.74 -12.82
CA VAL A 441 -11.89 8.40 -13.65
C VAL A 441 -11.50 8.12 -15.10
N GLY A 442 -11.91 6.97 -15.62
CA GLY A 442 -11.80 6.57 -17.03
C GLY A 442 -13.16 6.57 -17.73
N PHE A 443 -13.15 6.56 -19.07
CA PHE A 443 -14.37 6.50 -19.89
C PHE A 443 -14.21 5.48 -21.02
N ALA A 444 -15.13 4.52 -21.13
CA ALA A 444 -15.02 3.43 -22.10
C ALA A 444 -16.36 3.08 -22.76
N TYR A 445 -16.26 2.43 -23.93
CA TYR A 445 -17.43 1.89 -24.64
C TYR A 445 -17.93 0.56 -24.04
N TYR A 446 -17.14 -0.02 -23.14
CA TYR A 446 -17.41 -1.27 -22.42
C TYR A 446 -17.29 -1.03 -20.91
N PRO A 447 -18.03 -1.77 -20.07
CA PRO A 447 -17.80 -1.76 -18.62
C PRO A 447 -16.34 -2.07 -18.29
N ASP A 448 -15.82 -1.40 -17.28
CA ASP A 448 -14.47 -1.55 -16.71
C ASP A 448 -13.29 -1.26 -17.62
N GLY A 449 -13.47 -0.84 -18.89
CA GLY A 449 -12.42 -0.30 -19.76
C GLY A 449 -11.08 -1.04 -19.68
N ALA A 450 -10.06 -0.36 -19.13
CA ALA A 450 -8.70 -0.85 -18.84
C ALA A 450 -8.61 -2.20 -18.08
N HIS A 451 -9.65 -2.62 -17.38
CA HIS A 451 -9.62 -3.86 -16.58
C HIS A 451 -10.29 -5.05 -17.28
N GLY A 452 -11.00 -4.81 -18.38
CA GLY A 452 -11.76 -5.83 -19.08
C GLY A 452 -13.00 -6.36 -18.35
N GLU A 453 -13.77 -7.22 -19.03
CA GLU A 453 -15.07 -7.71 -18.52
C GLU A 453 -14.94 -8.63 -17.31
N THR A 454 -13.84 -9.38 -17.22
CA THR A 454 -13.53 -10.29 -16.12
C THR A 454 -12.14 -9.98 -15.57
N TRP A 455 -11.84 -10.45 -14.35
CA TRP A 455 -10.48 -10.35 -13.79
C TRP A 455 -9.45 -10.89 -14.78
N GLY A 456 -8.40 -10.12 -15.04
CA GLY A 456 -7.30 -10.47 -15.96
C GLY A 456 -7.70 -10.60 -17.43
N ALA A 457 -8.85 -10.07 -17.84
CA ALA A 457 -9.20 -9.95 -19.26
C ALA A 457 -8.46 -8.79 -19.93
N ASP A 458 -8.33 -8.87 -21.26
CA ASP A 458 -7.75 -7.78 -22.05
C ASP A 458 -8.54 -6.47 -21.89
N GLU A 459 -7.81 -5.36 -21.92
CA GLU A 459 -8.33 -4.00 -22.02
C GLU A 459 -9.39 -3.87 -23.14
N ARG A 460 -10.36 -2.98 -22.93
CA ARG A 460 -11.45 -2.71 -23.87
C ARG A 460 -11.40 -1.28 -24.38
N ASP A 461 -11.97 -1.06 -25.57
CA ASP A 461 -11.99 0.25 -26.22
C ASP A 461 -12.44 1.39 -25.28
N GLU A 462 -11.50 2.30 -25.04
CA GLU A 462 -11.69 3.52 -24.27
C GLU A 462 -12.05 4.73 -25.15
N VAL A 463 -12.50 5.80 -24.50
CA VAL A 463 -12.70 7.10 -25.13
C VAL A 463 -11.36 7.83 -25.17
N GLU A 464 -10.62 7.65 -26.26
CA GLU A 464 -9.29 8.27 -26.45
C GLU A 464 -9.26 9.33 -27.56
N GLY A 465 -10.42 9.67 -28.12
CA GLY A 465 -10.50 10.57 -29.26
C GLY A 465 -10.04 11.99 -28.91
N MET A 466 -9.12 12.54 -29.71
CA MET A 466 -8.73 13.95 -29.61
C MET A 466 -9.95 14.87 -29.73
N GLY A 467 -10.18 15.68 -28.69
CA GLY A 467 -11.33 16.58 -28.61
C GLY A 467 -12.63 15.92 -28.12
N GLU A 468 -12.61 14.61 -27.80
CA GLU A 468 -13.69 13.91 -27.09
C GLU A 468 -13.42 13.84 -25.58
N LEU A 469 -12.16 13.71 -25.17
CA LEU A 469 -11.74 13.64 -23.77
C LEU A 469 -10.47 14.47 -23.54
N LEU A 470 -10.41 15.18 -22.41
CA LEU A 470 -9.24 15.93 -21.99
C LEU A 470 -9.08 15.90 -20.46
N TYR A 471 -7.96 15.39 -20.00
CA TYR A 471 -7.57 15.41 -18.58
C TYR A 471 -6.82 16.69 -18.23
N LYS A 472 -7.08 17.21 -17.04
CA LYS A 472 -6.50 18.46 -16.54
C LYS A 472 -6.05 18.36 -15.10
N ILE A 473 -4.92 19.00 -14.82
CA ILE A 473 -4.41 19.26 -13.47
C ILE A 473 -4.34 20.78 -13.30
N ASN A 474 -4.94 21.28 -12.23
CA ASN A 474 -5.05 22.72 -11.92
C ASN A 474 -5.64 23.54 -13.08
N GLY A 475 -6.58 22.94 -13.83
CA GLY A 475 -7.26 23.54 -14.97
C GLY A 475 -6.43 23.63 -16.26
N ALA A 476 -5.18 23.15 -16.25
CA ALA A 476 -4.35 23.03 -17.45
C ALA A 476 -4.40 21.59 -17.99
N ALA A 477 -4.39 21.45 -19.33
CA ALA A 477 -4.21 20.15 -19.96
C ALA A 477 -2.92 19.51 -19.47
N THR A 478 -2.96 18.22 -19.16
CA THR A 478 -1.77 17.51 -18.68
C THR A 478 -0.74 17.36 -19.81
N THR A 479 0.55 17.42 -19.43
CA THR A 479 1.66 17.33 -20.38
C THR A 479 2.80 16.51 -19.80
N CYS A 480 3.14 15.43 -20.48
CA CYS A 480 4.30 14.58 -20.23
C CYS A 480 4.68 13.89 -21.57
N PRO A 481 5.84 13.23 -21.68
CA PRO A 481 6.27 12.58 -22.93
C PRO A 481 5.21 11.63 -23.51
N ASP A 482 4.43 10.99 -22.65
CA ASP A 482 3.47 9.94 -23.00
C ASP A 482 2.02 10.44 -22.97
N ALA A 483 1.76 11.75 -22.93
CA ALA A 483 0.42 12.32 -22.75
C ALA A 483 -0.69 11.81 -23.70
N GLY A 484 -0.33 11.26 -24.85
CA GLY A 484 -1.30 10.85 -25.86
C GLY A 484 -2.19 12.01 -26.31
N ASP A 485 -3.38 11.68 -26.81
CA ASP A 485 -4.36 12.66 -27.27
C ASP A 485 -5.23 13.22 -26.12
N THR A 486 -5.36 12.50 -25.00
CA THR A 486 -6.25 12.84 -23.88
C THR A 486 -5.53 13.44 -22.68
N GLY A 487 -4.26 13.11 -22.48
CA GLY A 487 -3.48 13.45 -21.29
C GLY A 487 -3.56 12.44 -20.13
N LEU A 488 -4.23 11.29 -20.32
CA LEU A 488 -4.46 10.29 -19.26
C LEU A 488 -3.17 9.75 -18.65
N ASP A 489 -2.18 9.40 -19.46
CA ASP A 489 -0.90 8.81 -19.01
C ASP A 489 -0.04 9.78 -18.17
N CYS A 490 -0.43 11.07 -18.12
CA CYS A 490 0.16 12.05 -17.20
C CYS A 490 -0.73 12.35 -15.99
N TYR A 491 -2.01 12.00 -16.07
CA TYR A 491 -3.03 12.27 -15.09
C TYR A 491 -3.14 11.13 -14.07
N GLU A 492 -3.23 9.89 -14.54
CA GLU A 492 -3.39 8.71 -13.69
C GLU A 492 -2.20 8.48 -12.74
N PRO A 493 -0.91 8.59 -13.15
CA PRO A 493 0.20 8.32 -12.25
C PRO A 493 0.22 9.22 -11.00
N GLU A 494 -0.30 10.45 -11.09
CA GLU A 494 -0.41 11.37 -9.95
C GLU A 494 -1.31 10.81 -8.84
N PHE A 495 -2.26 9.91 -9.13
CA PHE A 495 -3.13 9.30 -8.13
C PHE A 495 -2.40 8.28 -7.23
N PHE A 496 -1.15 7.93 -7.57
CA PHE A 496 -0.26 7.13 -6.72
C PHE A 496 0.71 8.00 -5.90
N TYR A 497 0.72 9.32 -6.09
CA TYR A 497 1.57 10.23 -5.31
C TYR A 497 1.10 10.31 -3.85
N PRO A 498 1.99 10.73 -2.92
CA PRO A 498 1.60 10.96 -1.53
C PRO A 498 0.31 11.78 -1.44
N ARG A 499 -0.62 11.33 -0.59
CA ARG A 499 -1.97 11.89 -0.54
C ARG A 499 -1.99 13.39 -0.29
N GLY A 500 -1.10 13.91 0.57
CA GLY A 500 -0.96 15.35 0.82
C GLY A 500 -0.63 16.15 -0.44
N ASP A 501 0.31 15.66 -1.26
CA ASP A 501 0.71 16.28 -2.52
C ASP A 501 -0.40 16.20 -3.58
N TRP A 502 -1.13 15.08 -3.60
CA TRP A 502 -2.28 14.92 -4.50
C TRP A 502 -3.40 15.89 -4.12
N ILE A 503 -3.81 15.99 -2.85
CA ILE A 503 -4.89 16.89 -2.39
C ILE A 503 -4.55 18.38 -2.64
N ALA A 504 -3.27 18.73 -2.74
CA ALA A 504 -2.84 20.10 -3.06
C ALA A 504 -3.13 20.51 -4.52
N LYS A 505 -3.58 19.59 -5.38
CA LYS A 505 -3.90 19.82 -6.80
C LYS A 505 -5.38 19.57 -7.07
N ASN A 506 -5.90 20.20 -8.13
CA ASN A 506 -7.26 19.98 -8.62
C ASN A 506 -7.24 19.12 -9.88
N TYR A 507 -7.99 18.02 -9.89
CA TYR A 507 -8.04 17.05 -10.98
C TYR A 507 -9.41 17.05 -11.64
N THR A 508 -9.44 17.23 -12.97
CA THR A 508 -10.68 17.18 -13.74
C THR A 508 -10.51 16.44 -15.07
N ALA A 509 -11.59 15.77 -15.50
CA ALA A 509 -11.72 15.20 -16.83
C ALA A 509 -12.86 15.89 -17.58
N GLU A 510 -12.58 16.43 -18.77
CA GLU A 510 -13.59 17.06 -19.64
C GLU A 510 -13.98 16.10 -20.76
N LEU A 511 -15.23 15.63 -20.72
CA LEU A 511 -15.81 14.72 -21.71
C LEU A 511 -16.76 15.50 -22.63
N THR A 512 -16.41 15.62 -23.91
CA THR A 512 -17.25 16.21 -24.95
C THR A 512 -18.05 15.14 -25.67
N ILE A 513 -19.37 15.20 -25.56
CA ILE A 513 -20.26 14.20 -26.15
C ILE A 513 -20.46 14.49 -27.64
N THR A 514 -19.82 13.70 -28.49
CA THR A 514 -19.92 13.83 -29.94
C THR A 514 -20.97 12.88 -30.54
N GLN A 515 -21.40 13.16 -31.77
CA GLN A 515 -22.22 12.21 -32.51
C GLN A 515 -21.43 10.93 -32.86
N ALA A 516 -20.12 11.02 -33.04
CA ALA A 516 -19.29 9.85 -33.33
C ALA A 516 -19.21 8.90 -32.12
N MET A 517 -19.05 9.45 -30.91
CA MET A 517 -19.14 8.71 -29.66
C MET A 517 -20.51 8.04 -29.50
N ALA A 518 -21.59 8.78 -29.76
CA ALA A 518 -22.95 8.24 -29.75
C ALA A 518 -23.13 7.08 -30.75
N ASP A 519 -22.62 7.22 -31.98
CA ASP A 519 -22.73 6.19 -33.03
C ASP A 519 -21.92 4.93 -32.69
N ARG A 520 -20.83 5.05 -31.92
CA ARG A 520 -20.00 3.94 -31.41
C ARG A 520 -20.57 3.26 -30.16
N SER A 521 -21.43 3.94 -29.41
CA SER A 521 -21.97 3.45 -28.14
C SER A 521 -22.81 2.17 -28.27
N HIS A 522 -23.01 1.48 -27.14
CA HIS A 522 -23.87 0.30 -27.06
C HIS A 522 -25.20 0.68 -26.43
N GLY A 523 -26.28 0.70 -27.22
CA GLY A 523 -27.61 1.10 -26.76
C GLY A 523 -27.74 2.58 -26.38
N GLY A 524 -26.79 3.43 -26.81
CA GLY A 524 -26.72 4.82 -26.38
C GLY A 524 -26.00 5.02 -25.06
N VAL A 525 -25.22 4.03 -24.61
CA VAL A 525 -24.53 4.03 -23.32
C VAL A 525 -23.02 3.87 -23.52
N ILE A 526 -22.27 4.66 -22.77
CA ILE A 526 -20.85 4.44 -22.46
C ILE A 526 -20.70 4.36 -20.94
N TYR A 527 -19.51 4.04 -20.43
CA TYR A 527 -19.28 3.77 -19.01
C TYR A 527 -18.21 4.70 -18.47
N TYR A 528 -18.45 5.27 -17.28
CA TYR A 528 -17.37 5.82 -16.46
C TYR A 528 -16.92 4.73 -15.49
N PHE A 529 -15.63 4.67 -15.18
CA PHE A 529 -15.06 3.64 -14.31
C PHE A 529 -13.81 4.17 -13.60
N CYS A 530 -13.29 3.42 -12.62
CA CYS A 530 -12.00 3.75 -12.00
C CYS A 530 -10.88 3.09 -12.81
N HIS A 531 -9.92 3.89 -13.26
CA HIS A 531 -8.81 3.40 -14.08
C HIS A 531 -7.81 2.54 -13.27
N ILE A 532 -7.74 2.75 -11.95
CA ILE A 532 -6.84 2.01 -11.04
C ILE A 532 -7.51 0.77 -10.44
N HIS A 533 -8.79 0.89 -10.03
CA HIS A 533 -9.54 -0.18 -9.38
C HIS A 533 -10.64 -0.73 -10.26
N SER A 534 -10.49 -2.00 -10.66
CA SER A 534 -11.52 -2.74 -11.39
C SER A 534 -12.86 -2.82 -10.63
N LYS A 535 -13.95 -3.02 -11.37
CA LYS A 535 -15.31 -3.23 -10.84
C LYS A 535 -15.93 -2.01 -10.16
N MET A 536 -15.54 -0.80 -10.59
CA MET A 536 -16.10 0.50 -10.15
C MET A 536 -16.78 1.31 -11.28
N SER A 537 -17.40 0.62 -12.23
CA SER A 537 -18.14 1.22 -13.36
C SER A 537 -19.53 1.76 -13.00
N GLY A 538 -19.96 2.78 -13.74
CA GLY A 538 -21.34 3.28 -13.82
C GLY A 538 -21.67 3.75 -15.24
N ARG A 539 -22.92 4.14 -15.49
CA ARG A 539 -23.41 4.41 -16.86
C ARG A 539 -23.47 5.89 -17.18
N ILE A 540 -23.07 6.22 -18.40
CA ILE A 540 -23.35 7.50 -19.07
C ILE A 540 -24.37 7.22 -20.19
N ILE A 541 -25.58 7.75 -20.03
CA ILE A 541 -26.69 7.61 -20.98
C ILE A 541 -26.69 8.83 -21.91
N ILE A 542 -26.42 8.59 -23.19
CA ILE A 542 -26.34 9.63 -24.21
C ILE A 542 -27.75 9.95 -24.74
N ARG A 543 -28.07 11.25 -24.77
CA ARG A 543 -29.25 11.82 -25.42
C ARG A 543 -28.87 12.71 -26.59
N ASN A 544 -29.81 12.87 -27.52
CA ASN A 544 -29.72 13.95 -28.52
C ASN A 544 -29.71 15.32 -27.84
N ALA A 545 -29.28 16.36 -28.56
CA ALA A 545 -29.23 17.73 -28.04
C ALA A 545 -30.58 18.24 -27.49
N ASP A 546 -31.70 17.78 -28.08
CA ASP A 546 -33.07 18.11 -27.65
C ASP A 546 -33.56 17.29 -26.44
N GLY A 547 -32.77 16.33 -25.95
CA GLY A 547 -33.11 15.43 -24.85
C GLY A 547 -33.84 14.14 -25.27
N SER A 548 -34.08 13.94 -26.57
CA SER A 548 -34.66 12.69 -27.07
C SER A 548 -33.67 11.52 -27.03
N ASN A 549 -34.19 10.29 -27.15
CA ASN A 549 -33.34 9.09 -27.25
C ASN A 549 -32.39 9.20 -28.44
N VAL A 550 -31.14 8.83 -28.20
CA VAL A 550 -30.08 8.96 -29.19
C VAL A 550 -30.37 8.14 -30.46
N THR A 551 -30.06 8.75 -31.59
CA THR A 551 -30.11 8.15 -32.93
C THR A 551 -28.79 8.39 -33.62
N GLN A 552 -28.55 7.68 -34.72
CA GLN A 552 -27.40 7.95 -35.57
C GLN A 552 -27.46 9.37 -36.16
N ALA A 553 -26.32 9.88 -36.65
CA ALA A 553 -26.24 11.18 -37.33
C ALA A 553 -27.27 11.39 -38.46
N ASN A 554 -27.69 10.31 -39.12
CA ASN A 554 -28.66 10.32 -40.22
C ASN A 554 -30.13 10.13 -39.76
N GLY A 555 -30.38 10.10 -38.45
CA GLY A 555 -31.69 9.89 -37.83
C GLY A 555 -32.18 8.44 -37.78
N GLN A 556 -31.35 7.46 -38.18
CA GLN A 556 -31.68 6.04 -38.05
C GLN A 556 -31.42 5.52 -36.62
N PRO A 557 -32.03 4.40 -36.21
CA PRO A 557 -31.67 3.72 -34.96
C PRO A 557 -30.18 3.36 -34.90
N LEU A 558 -29.57 3.32 -33.72
CA LEU A 558 -28.16 2.94 -33.55
C LEU A 558 -27.83 1.59 -34.20
N THR A 559 -26.61 1.45 -34.71
CA THR A 559 -26.07 0.20 -35.27
C THR A 559 -25.99 -0.91 -34.22
N THR A 560 -25.70 -0.53 -32.98
CA THR A 560 -25.60 -1.37 -31.78
C THR A 560 -26.70 -0.92 -30.81
N PRO A 561 -27.98 -1.27 -31.05
CA PRO A 561 -29.10 -0.75 -30.27
C PRO A 561 -29.23 -1.36 -28.86
N GLN A 562 -28.40 -2.35 -28.53
CA GLN A 562 -28.42 -3.07 -27.26
C GLN A 562 -27.32 -2.57 -26.33
N GLU A 563 -27.70 -2.19 -25.11
CA GLU A 563 -26.81 -1.88 -24.00
C GLU A 563 -26.08 -3.15 -23.53
N LEU A 564 -24.81 -3.02 -23.15
CA LEU A 564 -24.03 -4.11 -22.56
C LEU A 564 -24.42 -4.34 -21.10
N PRO A 565 -24.37 -5.58 -20.60
CA PRO A 565 -24.65 -5.86 -19.20
C PRO A 565 -23.62 -5.18 -18.30
N LEU A 566 -24.11 -4.48 -17.27
CA LEU A 566 -23.31 -3.94 -16.18
C LEU A 566 -23.71 -4.64 -14.88
N TYR A 567 -22.73 -5.01 -14.06
CA TYR A 567 -23.00 -5.56 -12.73
C TYR A 567 -23.59 -4.47 -11.83
N ALA A 568 -24.48 -4.87 -10.91
CA ALA A 568 -25.05 -3.92 -9.96
C ALA A 568 -24.01 -3.58 -8.86
N PRO A 569 -24.03 -2.35 -8.32
CA PRO A 569 -23.31 -2.05 -7.09
C PRO A 569 -23.69 -3.04 -5.98
N ALA A 570 -22.73 -3.38 -5.14
CA ALA A 570 -22.95 -4.32 -4.05
C ALA A 570 -24.08 -3.86 -3.12
N THR A 571 -24.95 -4.80 -2.76
CA THR A 571 -25.92 -4.57 -1.68
C THR A 571 -25.34 -5.11 -0.39
N LEU A 572 -24.97 -4.20 0.51
CA LEU A 572 -24.44 -4.57 1.82
C LEU A 572 -25.51 -5.25 2.67
N SER A 573 -25.12 -6.30 3.39
CA SER A 573 -25.98 -6.92 4.40
C SER A 573 -26.22 -5.94 5.56
N GLY A 574 -27.22 -6.22 6.40
CA GLY A 574 -27.44 -5.38 7.59
C GLY A 574 -26.29 -5.45 8.60
N VAL A 575 -25.53 -6.56 8.64
CA VAL A 575 -24.31 -6.68 9.47
C VAL A 575 -23.21 -5.79 8.89
N ASP A 576 -22.99 -5.85 7.58
CA ASP A 576 -21.98 -5.05 6.89
C ASP A 576 -22.27 -3.56 6.99
N GLN A 577 -23.54 -3.16 6.90
CA GLN A 577 -23.95 -1.77 7.12
C GLN A 577 -23.70 -1.32 8.57
N ALA A 578 -23.92 -2.20 9.54
CA ALA A 578 -23.68 -1.90 10.95
C ALA A 578 -22.18 -1.74 11.26
N CYS A 579 -21.33 -2.47 10.56
CA CYS A 579 -19.88 -2.46 10.72
C CYS A 579 -19.13 -1.48 9.79
N GLY A 580 -19.76 -1.05 8.70
CA GLY A 580 -19.08 -0.36 7.59
C GLY A 580 -18.21 -1.28 6.74
N THR A 581 -18.48 -2.58 6.70
CA THR A 581 -17.61 -3.60 6.07
C THR A 581 -18.17 -4.15 4.76
N PHE A 582 -17.43 -5.09 4.15
CA PHE A 582 -17.88 -5.86 3.00
C PHE A 582 -17.74 -7.37 3.20
N ASP A 583 -18.85 -8.09 3.03
CA ASP A 583 -18.95 -9.55 3.06
C ASP A 583 -18.47 -10.19 4.38
N VAL A 584 -18.83 -9.60 5.52
CA VAL A 584 -18.48 -10.08 6.87
C VAL A 584 -19.62 -10.85 7.52
N ALA A 585 -20.87 -10.63 7.08
CA ALA A 585 -22.06 -11.24 7.67
C ALA A 585 -22.00 -12.77 7.86
N PRO A 586 -21.40 -13.58 6.95
CA PRO A 586 -21.29 -15.02 7.16
C PRO A 586 -20.47 -15.43 8.39
N PHE A 587 -19.64 -14.55 8.94
CA PHE A 587 -18.67 -14.84 10.00
C PHE A 587 -19.08 -14.30 11.38
N ALA A 588 -20.14 -13.50 11.47
CA ALA A 588 -20.72 -13.04 12.74
C ALA A 588 -21.57 -14.14 13.42
N GLY A 589 -21.94 -13.96 14.70
CA GLY A 589 -22.56 -14.93 15.64
C GLY A 589 -23.94 -15.55 15.29
N GLY A 590 -24.30 -15.53 14.01
CA GLY A 590 -25.41 -16.33 13.45
C GLY A 590 -25.19 -16.70 11.98
N GLY A 591 -24.00 -16.44 11.45
CA GLY A 591 -23.60 -16.71 10.08
C GLY A 591 -23.13 -18.15 9.89
N ALA A 592 -23.13 -18.60 8.63
CA ALA A 592 -22.81 -19.99 8.29
C ALA A 592 -21.33 -20.37 8.45
N ARG A 593 -20.45 -19.37 8.63
CA ARG A 593 -18.99 -19.51 8.72
C ARG A 593 -18.42 -18.88 10.00
N GLN A 594 -19.24 -18.71 11.03
CA GLN A 594 -18.74 -18.27 12.34
C GLN A 594 -17.67 -19.23 12.87
N CYS A 595 -16.68 -18.70 13.56
CA CYS A 595 -15.61 -19.47 14.18
C CYS A 595 -15.63 -19.30 15.71
N ASN A 596 -15.05 -20.28 16.40
CA ASN A 596 -15.00 -20.31 17.87
C ASN A 596 -13.67 -19.76 18.43
N GLU A 597 -12.84 -19.14 17.59
CA GLU A 597 -11.54 -18.60 18.00
C GLU A 597 -11.68 -17.13 18.38
N ARG A 598 -11.00 -16.72 19.45
CA ARG A 598 -11.00 -15.36 19.97
C ARG A 598 -9.81 -14.57 19.44
N PHE A 599 -10.06 -13.34 19.01
CA PHE A 599 -9.05 -12.38 18.58
C PHE A 599 -9.04 -11.11 19.43
N LEU A 600 -10.18 -10.74 20.02
CA LEU A 600 -10.24 -9.62 20.96
C LEU A 600 -10.52 -10.09 22.39
N CYS A 601 -9.67 -9.65 23.31
CA CYS A 601 -9.89 -9.85 24.74
C CYS A 601 -10.92 -8.85 25.29
N GLY A 602 -11.61 -9.20 26.38
CA GLY A 602 -12.72 -8.40 26.90
C GLY A 602 -14.08 -9.01 26.53
N ASN A 603 -15.17 -8.41 26.96
CA ASN A 603 -16.54 -8.92 26.86
C ASN A 603 -17.15 -8.79 25.45
N LEU A 604 -16.53 -8.02 24.54
CA LEU A 604 -17.06 -7.70 23.22
C LEU A 604 -18.44 -7.05 23.29
N ASP A 605 -18.60 -6.06 24.16
CA ASP A 605 -19.89 -5.44 24.44
C ASP A 605 -20.35 -4.50 23.31
N THR A 606 -19.42 -3.93 22.56
CA THR A 606 -19.70 -2.93 21.52
C THR A 606 -19.91 -3.54 20.13
N THR A 607 -20.54 -2.78 19.22
CA THR A 607 -20.62 -3.18 17.81
C THR A 607 -19.23 -3.21 17.17
N PHE A 608 -18.38 -2.23 17.48
CA PHE A 608 -16.99 -2.17 17.01
C PHE A 608 -16.22 -3.46 17.32
N GLU A 609 -16.19 -3.91 18.58
CA GLU A 609 -15.47 -5.12 18.98
C GLU A 609 -15.99 -6.37 18.28
N LYS A 610 -17.31 -6.48 18.12
CA LYS A 610 -17.94 -7.61 17.42
C LYS A 610 -17.61 -7.62 15.93
N CYS A 611 -17.55 -6.44 15.30
CA CYS A 611 -17.15 -6.30 13.90
C CYS A 611 -15.68 -6.72 13.72
N MET A 612 -14.77 -6.24 14.56
CA MET A 612 -13.34 -6.64 14.56
C MET A 612 -13.19 -8.15 14.76
N GLN A 613 -13.87 -8.73 15.76
CA GLN A 613 -13.87 -10.17 15.99
C GLN A 613 -14.39 -10.99 14.78
N ALA A 614 -15.39 -10.48 14.05
CA ALA A 614 -15.95 -11.16 12.88
C ALA A 614 -15.05 -11.09 11.64
N ILE A 615 -14.33 -9.99 11.41
CA ILE A 615 -13.39 -9.89 10.28
C ILE A 615 -12.14 -10.75 10.50
N ASP A 616 -11.67 -10.91 11.74
CA ASP A 616 -10.50 -11.75 12.05
C ASP A 616 -10.85 -13.22 11.83
N CYS A 617 -12.09 -13.57 12.20
CA CYS A 617 -12.69 -14.84 11.85
C CYS A 617 -12.71 -15.09 10.34
N LYS A 618 -13.16 -14.08 9.56
CA LYS A 618 -13.16 -14.13 8.10
C LYS A 618 -11.77 -14.37 7.54
N MET A 619 -10.78 -13.60 7.98
CA MET A 619 -9.39 -13.72 7.54
C MET A 619 -8.87 -15.13 7.72
N LYS A 620 -8.95 -15.67 8.94
CA LYS A 620 -8.50 -17.02 9.27
C LYS A 620 -9.13 -18.08 8.35
N GLU A 621 -10.45 -18.04 8.22
CA GLU A 621 -11.20 -19.03 7.44
C GLU A 621 -10.88 -18.93 5.94
N GLU A 622 -10.72 -17.71 5.42
CA GLU A 622 -10.49 -17.48 4.00
C GLU A 622 -9.05 -17.71 3.58
N MET A 623 -8.05 -17.34 4.39
CA MET A 623 -6.65 -17.71 4.17
C MET A 623 -6.49 -19.22 3.95
N LEU A 624 -7.16 -20.04 4.78
CA LEU A 624 -7.16 -21.49 4.62
C LEU A 624 -7.94 -21.98 3.40
N SER A 625 -9.17 -21.49 3.21
CA SER A 625 -10.09 -22.04 2.21
C SER A 625 -9.87 -21.52 0.79
N TYR A 626 -9.25 -20.36 0.62
CA TYR A 626 -8.97 -19.76 -0.70
C TYR A 626 -7.69 -20.32 -1.32
N THR A 627 -6.79 -20.84 -0.50
CA THR A 627 -5.48 -21.26 -0.99
C THR A 627 -5.53 -22.63 -1.64
N THR A 628 -4.87 -22.75 -2.78
CA THR A 628 -4.80 -24.00 -3.53
C THR A 628 -3.85 -24.97 -2.83
N MET A 629 -4.39 -26.12 -2.45
CA MET A 629 -3.67 -27.19 -1.78
C MET A 629 -2.47 -27.69 -2.60
N ASP A 630 -1.32 -27.81 -1.95
CA ASP A 630 -0.05 -28.35 -2.49
C ASP A 630 0.37 -27.71 -3.84
N SER A 631 0.01 -26.44 -4.04
CA SER A 631 0.34 -25.70 -5.26
C SER A 631 1.84 -25.47 -5.37
N GLN A 632 2.40 -25.81 -6.53
CA GLN A 632 3.80 -25.56 -6.84
C GLN A 632 4.08 -24.11 -7.27
N ASN A 633 3.04 -23.32 -7.53
CA ASN A 633 3.18 -21.90 -7.87
C ASN A 633 3.16 -21.07 -6.59
N LYS A 634 4.36 -20.71 -6.09
CA LYS A 634 4.55 -19.93 -4.87
C LYS A 634 3.95 -18.52 -4.96
N VAL A 635 4.04 -17.87 -6.12
CA VAL A 635 3.42 -16.55 -6.34
C VAL A 635 1.90 -16.65 -6.24
N ALA A 636 1.30 -17.70 -6.82
CA ALA A 636 -0.13 -17.94 -6.70
C ALA A 636 -0.55 -18.23 -5.24
N VAL A 637 0.21 -19.03 -4.50
CA VAL A 637 -0.05 -19.29 -3.06
C VAL A 637 0.03 -18.00 -2.25
N PHE A 638 1.08 -17.19 -2.48
CA PHE A 638 1.22 -15.87 -1.85
C PHE A 638 0.00 -14.99 -2.15
N MET A 639 -0.42 -14.88 -3.41
CA MET A 639 -1.58 -14.05 -3.79
C MET A 639 -2.90 -14.56 -3.18
N GLN A 640 -3.10 -15.89 -3.14
CA GLN A 640 -4.30 -16.50 -2.56
C GLN A 640 -4.39 -16.31 -1.04
N GLN A 641 -3.25 -16.25 -0.35
CA GLN A 641 -3.17 -15.89 1.08
C GLN A 641 -3.33 -14.38 1.30
N MET A 642 -2.67 -13.56 0.46
CA MET A 642 -2.64 -12.12 0.64
C MET A 642 -3.98 -11.43 0.32
N ILE A 643 -4.80 -11.99 -0.57
CA ILE A 643 -6.13 -11.46 -0.86
C ILE A 643 -7.02 -11.39 0.39
N PRO A 644 -7.31 -12.50 1.11
CA PRO A 644 -8.11 -12.44 2.33
C PRO A 644 -7.40 -11.70 3.48
N HIS A 645 -6.06 -11.73 3.54
CA HIS A 645 -5.27 -10.95 4.49
C HIS A 645 -5.50 -9.43 4.30
N HIS A 646 -5.27 -8.90 3.09
CA HIS A 646 -5.52 -7.48 2.80
C HIS A 646 -7.00 -7.11 2.89
N ALA A 647 -7.92 -8.01 2.51
CA ALA A 647 -9.35 -7.76 2.68
C ALA A 647 -9.74 -7.59 4.17
N ASN A 648 -9.03 -8.24 5.10
CA ASN A 648 -9.21 -8.01 6.53
C ASN A 648 -8.72 -6.61 6.93
N ALA A 649 -7.49 -6.22 6.55
CA ALA A 649 -6.98 -4.88 6.85
C ALA A 649 -7.84 -3.74 6.27
N VAL A 650 -8.33 -3.89 5.04
CA VAL A 650 -9.30 -2.96 4.44
C VAL A 650 -10.56 -2.86 5.31
N ASN A 651 -11.11 -3.97 5.77
CA ASN A 651 -12.30 -3.95 6.63
C ASN A 651 -12.00 -3.40 8.03
N MET A 652 -10.82 -3.64 8.62
CA MET A 652 -10.38 -3.01 9.86
C MET A 652 -10.39 -1.49 9.74
N ALA A 653 -9.79 -0.96 8.68
CA ALA A 653 -9.74 0.49 8.43
C ALA A 653 -11.15 1.07 8.25
N LYS A 654 -12.04 0.37 7.54
CA LYS A 654 -13.43 0.81 7.36
C LYS A 654 -14.25 0.77 8.64
N ILE A 655 -14.03 -0.21 9.52
CA ILE A 655 -14.66 -0.24 10.84
C ILE A 655 -14.25 1.01 11.63
N VAL A 656 -12.97 1.42 11.57
CA VAL A 656 -12.52 2.68 12.19
C VAL A 656 -13.28 3.87 11.60
N LEU A 657 -13.36 3.99 10.27
CA LEU A 657 -14.10 5.08 9.61
C LEU A 657 -15.60 5.09 9.97
N ALA A 658 -16.20 3.93 10.22
CA ALA A 658 -17.63 3.80 10.54
C ALA A 658 -17.94 4.05 12.03
N HIS A 659 -17.00 3.78 12.93
CA HIS A 659 -17.24 3.77 14.38
C HIS A 659 -16.47 4.82 15.18
N VAL A 660 -15.49 5.49 14.59
CA VAL A 660 -14.69 6.53 15.25
C VAL A 660 -15.05 7.90 14.67
N ASP A 661 -15.13 8.91 15.53
CA ASP A 661 -15.39 10.28 15.11
C ASP A 661 -14.25 10.79 14.21
N ALA A 662 -14.60 11.46 13.11
CA ALA A 662 -13.62 11.95 12.13
C ALA A 662 -12.58 12.90 12.75
N ALA A 663 -12.97 13.75 13.70
CA ALA A 663 -12.01 14.65 14.35
C ALA A 663 -11.03 13.88 15.25
N ALA A 664 -11.47 12.77 15.86
CA ALA A 664 -10.57 11.90 16.62
C ALA A 664 -9.59 11.14 15.71
N ILE A 665 -10.02 10.75 14.50
CA ILE A 665 -9.15 10.17 13.48
C ILE A 665 -8.11 11.20 13.04
N ASP A 666 -8.54 12.40 12.64
CA ASP A 666 -7.67 13.44 12.12
C ASP A 666 -6.63 13.93 13.14
N SER A 667 -6.93 13.83 14.45
CA SER A 667 -6.01 14.24 15.52
C SER A 667 -5.20 13.08 16.13
N ALA A 668 -5.38 11.84 15.68
CA ALA A 668 -4.74 10.68 16.30
C ALA A 668 -3.23 10.65 16.06
N ILE A 669 -2.80 11.01 14.86
CA ILE A 669 -1.42 11.19 14.44
C ILE A 669 -1.32 12.58 13.84
N GLU A 670 -0.19 13.26 14.06
CA GLU A 670 0.03 14.63 13.60
C GLU A 670 -0.23 14.78 12.09
N GLU A 671 -0.64 15.98 11.70
CA GLU A 671 -0.92 16.36 10.31
C GLU A 671 -1.96 15.47 9.59
N GLY A 672 -2.81 14.76 10.32
CA GLY A 672 -3.81 13.87 9.73
C GLY A 672 -3.24 12.51 9.30
N GLY A 673 -2.04 12.15 9.75
CA GLY A 673 -1.34 10.93 9.32
C GLY A 673 -2.13 9.63 9.53
N PHE A 674 -3.07 9.58 10.48
CA PHE A 674 -3.94 8.42 10.64
C PHE A 674 -5.05 8.36 9.58
N SER A 675 -5.59 9.50 9.17
CA SER A 675 -6.54 9.61 8.06
C SER A 675 -5.91 9.15 6.74
N ASP A 676 -4.65 9.55 6.52
CA ASP A 676 -3.85 9.11 5.38
C ASP A 676 -3.55 7.62 5.44
N MET A 677 -3.15 7.10 6.60
CA MET A 677 -2.92 5.66 6.81
C MET A 677 -4.18 4.82 6.52
N LEU A 678 -5.35 5.21 7.03
CA LEU A 678 -6.61 4.50 6.75
C LEU A 678 -6.95 4.53 5.26
N SER A 679 -6.72 5.66 4.59
CA SER A 679 -6.94 5.80 3.15
C SER A 679 -5.98 4.93 2.33
N ASP A 680 -4.70 4.87 2.72
CA ASP A 680 -3.67 4.04 2.07
C ASP A 680 -3.96 2.55 2.24
N ILE A 681 -4.36 2.13 3.45
CA ILE A 681 -4.80 0.74 3.71
C ILE A 681 -5.99 0.39 2.83
N ILE A 682 -7.02 1.25 2.74
CA ILE A 682 -8.21 0.95 1.95
C ILE A 682 -7.90 0.94 0.45
N ASN A 683 -7.26 1.98 -0.07
CA ASN A 683 -7.08 2.16 -1.51
C ASN A 683 -5.89 1.35 -2.05
N GLY A 684 -4.73 1.46 -1.40
CA GLY A 684 -3.50 0.79 -1.80
C GLY A 684 -3.62 -0.73 -1.69
N GLN A 685 -4.18 -1.26 -0.60
CA GLN A 685 -4.33 -2.71 -0.49
C GLN A 685 -5.43 -3.27 -1.40
N ASN A 686 -6.49 -2.51 -1.72
CA ASN A 686 -7.44 -2.91 -2.77
C ASN A 686 -6.80 -2.93 -4.16
N PHE A 687 -5.92 -1.98 -4.48
CA PHE A 687 -5.15 -2.03 -5.72
C PHE A 687 -4.33 -3.33 -5.81
N GLN A 688 -3.63 -3.70 -4.73
CA GLN A 688 -2.87 -4.94 -4.66
C GLN A 688 -3.76 -6.19 -4.79
N ILE A 689 -4.92 -6.22 -4.11
CA ILE A 689 -5.91 -7.30 -4.26
C ILE A 689 -6.33 -7.45 -5.73
N HIS A 690 -6.59 -6.34 -6.43
CA HIS A 690 -7.03 -6.36 -7.82
C HIS A 690 -5.93 -6.87 -8.76
N GLN A 691 -4.68 -6.44 -8.56
CA GLN A 691 -3.52 -6.97 -9.30
C GLN A 691 -3.36 -8.48 -9.09
N PHE A 692 -3.55 -8.96 -7.86
CA PHE A 692 -3.49 -10.39 -7.55
C PHE A 692 -4.63 -11.18 -8.20
N ARG A 693 -5.85 -10.65 -8.20
CA ARG A 693 -6.98 -11.27 -8.88
C ARG A 693 -6.76 -11.34 -10.39
N ASN A 694 -6.25 -10.27 -10.99
CA ASN A 694 -5.90 -10.23 -12.41
C ASN A 694 -4.85 -11.29 -12.76
N HIS A 695 -3.75 -11.34 -12.01
CA HIS A 695 -2.72 -12.34 -12.25
C HIS A 695 -3.24 -13.77 -12.07
N LEU A 696 -3.91 -14.06 -10.94
CA LEU A 696 -4.47 -15.39 -10.67
C LEU A 696 -5.47 -15.82 -11.74
N ALA A 697 -6.31 -14.91 -12.24
CA ALA A 697 -7.24 -15.21 -13.32
C ALA A 697 -6.52 -15.55 -14.62
N SER A 698 -5.48 -14.79 -14.99
CA SER A 698 -4.69 -15.02 -16.19
C SER A 698 -4.02 -16.41 -16.25
N ILE A 699 -3.70 -16.98 -15.08
CA ILE A 699 -3.11 -18.32 -14.95
C ILE A 699 -4.13 -19.41 -14.55
N GLY A 700 -5.42 -19.08 -14.47
CA GLY A 700 -6.49 -20.02 -14.13
C GLY A 700 -6.48 -20.52 -12.68
N MET A 701 -5.93 -19.72 -11.75
CA MET A 701 -5.80 -20.02 -10.32
C MET A 701 -6.62 -19.09 -9.41
N LEU A 702 -7.51 -18.28 -9.98
CA LEU A 702 -8.43 -17.46 -9.21
C LEU A 702 -9.48 -18.36 -8.49
N PRO A 703 -9.64 -18.28 -7.15
CA PRO A 703 -10.58 -19.14 -6.42
C PRO A 703 -12.03 -18.99 -6.87
N ALA A 704 -12.76 -20.11 -6.99
CA ALA A 704 -14.13 -20.14 -7.53
C ALA A 704 -15.14 -19.27 -6.75
N THR A 705 -14.92 -19.03 -5.45
CA THR A 705 -15.75 -18.13 -4.61
C THR A 705 -15.70 -16.66 -5.05
N THR A 706 -14.63 -16.25 -5.75
CA THR A 706 -14.51 -14.89 -6.31
C THR A 706 -15.14 -14.74 -7.70
N MET A 707 -15.57 -15.83 -8.35
CA MET A 707 -16.27 -15.77 -9.65
C MET A 707 -17.79 -15.57 -9.52
N THR A 708 -18.36 -15.72 -8.32
CA THR A 708 -19.81 -15.83 -8.13
C THR A 708 -20.59 -14.51 -8.04
N THR A 709 -19.96 -13.34 -8.12
CA THR A 709 -20.70 -12.06 -8.09
C THR A 709 -21.30 -11.62 -9.44
N THR A 710 -21.13 -12.38 -10.53
CA THR A 710 -21.57 -11.92 -11.87
C THR A 710 -22.49 -12.85 -12.67
N THR A 711 -23.10 -13.88 -12.08
CA THR A 711 -24.09 -14.69 -12.81
C THR A 711 -25.44 -14.77 -12.11
N THR A 712 -26.33 -13.83 -12.45
CA THR A 712 -27.77 -14.10 -12.48
C THR A 712 -28.04 -15.12 -13.59
N THR A 713 -28.04 -16.40 -13.24
CA THR A 713 -28.57 -17.48 -14.07
C THR A 713 -30.05 -17.22 -14.37
N THR A 714 -30.37 -16.82 -15.60
CA THR A 714 -31.70 -17.05 -16.17
C THR A 714 -31.72 -18.45 -16.74
N THR A 715 -32.28 -19.39 -15.98
CA THR A 715 -32.62 -20.72 -16.47
C THR A 715 -33.73 -20.63 -17.51
N ALA A 716 -33.37 -20.65 -18.79
CA ALA A 716 -34.28 -21.09 -19.85
C ALA A 716 -34.03 -22.58 -20.08
N VAL A 717 -34.98 -23.39 -19.63
CA VAL A 717 -35.05 -24.83 -19.91
C VAL A 717 -35.39 -24.98 -21.39
N GLU A 718 -34.40 -25.27 -22.23
CA GLU A 718 -34.64 -25.89 -23.54
C GLU A 718 -34.48 -27.40 -23.40
N GLU A 719 -35.61 -28.11 -23.43
CA GLU A 719 -35.66 -29.55 -23.66
C GLU A 719 -35.06 -29.87 -25.04
N PHE A 720 -33.90 -30.52 -25.06
CA PHE A 720 -33.43 -31.22 -26.27
C PHE A 720 -33.92 -32.67 -26.25
N PRO A 721 -34.72 -33.13 -27.24
CA PRO A 721 -35.08 -34.53 -27.35
C PRO A 721 -33.91 -35.36 -27.89
N THR A 722 -33.76 -36.52 -27.28
CA THR A 722 -32.76 -37.54 -27.61
C THR A 722 -33.08 -38.27 -28.91
N SER A 723 -32.19 -38.17 -29.89
CA SER A 723 -31.83 -39.22 -30.87
C SER A 723 -30.55 -38.72 -31.57
N GLY A 724 -29.42 -39.42 -31.69
CA GLY A 724 -29.20 -40.84 -31.79
C GLY A 724 -28.84 -41.19 -33.25
N GLN A 725 -27.61 -40.91 -33.72
CA GLN A 725 -26.92 -41.74 -34.73
C GLN A 725 -25.47 -41.31 -35.06
N GLN A 726 -24.57 -42.24 -34.77
CA GLN A 726 -23.32 -42.66 -35.42
C GLN A 726 -22.80 -42.02 -36.73
N ARG A 727 -21.44 -41.92 -36.76
CA ARG A 727 -20.46 -41.97 -37.90
C ARG A 727 -20.47 -40.73 -38.83
N PHE A 728 -19.35 -40.10 -39.19
CA PHE A 728 -17.95 -40.50 -39.36
C PHE A 728 -16.99 -39.47 -38.77
#